data_AF-A0AAW0U1E1-F1
#
_entry.id   AF-A0AAW0U1E1-F1
#
_cell.length_a   1.000
_cell.length_b   1.000
_cell.length_c   1.000
_cell.angle_alpha   90.00
_cell.angle_beta   90.00
_cell.angle_gamma   90.00
#
_symmetry.space_group_name_H-M   'P 1'
#
loop_
_entity.id
_entity.type
_entity.pdbx_description
1 polymer ?
#
loop_
_entity_poly.entity_id
_entity_poly.type
_entity_poly.pdbx_seq_one_letter_code
_entity_poly.pdbx_strand_id
1 'polypeptide(L)'
;MPDVEGEGGTPAGERDAGPPPSSHQYQGEETLAPGSLDTEEEEEEEGKSVGVEATVPSPPTTTTTSQLFSAKIMLACKLSLLFLALVIVVQSSRGPLIRKTSSPQPFFPQHSLVTDFYTGDVEGLTERLLAADLSLVVYYAPWDRASQTLRWEVERAAQYHHEQIYFAAINCWQPGSECKSRYKIRKFPAIVLHVRTSSGMETKALAYGGLPEAAHLIRFLSRCLRPLTHIAAHADLPRLQIDHSAVVLGYFDFTSTLVPRGFTSYYLAALRWLQHEPAGAVAWGVVTNPQVAQAFTLNASQSIHLVLWNTTLAFSDAGSSDSEGISNWVAKRLDETASWLHFSGDKSQVMSRATQEGPTLLLFSPDNPYRTTNDPFTLLRELSLEYFNCNQSSRVSTLARYLGASRSRGRTLQRKVEKACHSYLVEHLHMLHLSQQHHTSEAERCCHGWETGGECTPASEGGTVIQECVNPNLQVRANLLQHVKSLMMVLSDSCREMVLQYSPWKDSSLCCHEANTSSSSSTPTVPHISMTKTHAGEKTRKAGQQDDHIERLQVLAGEDQCKRLFQGSLLGPVPFIRDQNSPLDITGLGCRTNKTLSFLAVDSLHHQDMANRLGVNLSSRDPPNTAAVIVDVEREAHFILDASLSKHTLAAFILNYTHGLLDRTLVSGKKEMTHCDTSQMCIQELTAENYFKVTQQTGKTVVVLHYNSNCVACSSIGHTFLTVAHTMHHIPDVTFARINAVGNTLPWHLHFTSLPTIIVHPPFRKSESRVFDLTHPITPASVISFIMADLGPRHRLTLALHACGEQCQEGVLHEAAIASTTLQHNITVSTLRLQRVLERLVKAVPSSQAATDLHEHEQRHYERLRRAKTRLMKDIKTQRKKLEHLNHIQKLLSRPLNQEALDSMRVESFNYLMEKLSADPSSSSSSSSSSSSSSSSSSSSSSSSSSSSSQEPSNSDTAHEEL
;
A
#
# COMPACT_ATOMS: atom_id res chain seq x y z
N MET A 1 27.29 -15.75 -46.68
CA MET A 1 28.06 -17.01 -46.77
C MET A 1 27.37 -18.07 -45.92
N PRO A 2 26.77 -19.11 -46.52
CA PRO A 2 26.48 -19.23 -47.95
C PRO A 2 25.37 -18.26 -48.38
N ASP A 3 25.32 -17.97 -49.68
CA ASP A 3 24.36 -17.09 -50.34
C ASP A 3 23.93 -17.79 -51.63
N VAL A 4 22.64 -17.73 -51.98
CA VAL A 4 22.05 -18.08 -53.30
C VAL A 4 20.73 -17.27 -53.36
N GLU A 5 20.59 -16.18 -54.11
CA GLU A 5 20.51 -16.03 -55.58
C GLU A 5 19.34 -16.85 -56.19
N GLY A 6 18.45 -16.29 -57.02
CA GLY A 6 18.25 -14.89 -57.43
C GLY A 6 17.05 -14.74 -58.39
N GLU A 7 16.72 -13.49 -58.76
CA GLU A 7 15.77 -13.06 -59.83
C GLU A 7 14.28 -13.48 -59.70
N GLY A 8 13.28 -12.71 -60.16
CA GLY A 8 13.26 -11.33 -60.66
C GLY A 8 11.87 -10.94 -61.20
N GLY A 9 11.40 -9.70 -60.98
CA GLY A 9 10.12 -9.21 -61.56
C GLY A 9 9.50 -7.98 -60.87
N THR A 10 9.23 -6.93 -61.65
CA THR A 10 8.55 -5.66 -61.28
C THR A 10 7.23 -5.50 -62.09
N PRO A 11 6.33 -4.51 -61.89
CA PRO A 11 6.41 -3.30 -61.04
C PRO A 11 5.14 -2.92 -60.23
N ALA A 12 5.16 -1.71 -59.64
CA ALA A 12 4.05 -0.83 -59.22
C ALA A 12 3.28 -1.14 -57.92
N GLY A 13 3.04 -0.09 -57.12
CA GLY A 13 2.17 -0.10 -55.94
C GLY A 13 2.56 0.90 -54.83
N GLU A 14 2.11 2.16 -54.93
CA GLU A 14 2.25 3.15 -53.84
C GLU A 14 1.32 2.85 -52.65
N ARG A 15 1.87 2.90 -51.42
CA ARG A 15 1.19 3.43 -50.24
C ARG A 15 2.13 3.58 -49.03
N ASP A 16 2.26 4.81 -48.52
CA ASP A 16 2.91 5.09 -47.25
C ASP A 16 2.10 4.57 -46.05
N ALA A 17 2.79 4.19 -44.98
CA ALA A 17 2.20 3.83 -43.70
C ALA A 17 2.29 5.01 -42.71
N GLY A 18 1.14 5.49 -42.24
CA GLY A 18 1.05 6.64 -41.33
C GLY A 18 1.36 6.33 -39.85
N PRO A 19 1.59 7.38 -39.03
CA PRO A 19 1.87 7.25 -37.59
C PRO A 19 0.63 6.88 -36.75
N PRO A 20 0.81 6.43 -35.49
CA PRO A 20 -0.27 5.97 -34.61
C PRO A 20 -1.20 7.11 -34.11
N PRO A 21 -2.45 6.78 -33.71
CA PRO A 21 -3.53 7.77 -33.59
C PRO A 21 -3.54 8.57 -32.27
N SER A 22 -3.88 9.86 -32.40
CA SER A 22 -4.28 10.74 -31.30
C SER A 22 -5.76 10.55 -30.91
N SER A 23 -6.10 10.86 -29.66
CA SER A 23 -7.45 10.73 -29.10
C SER A 23 -8.50 11.63 -29.78
N HIS A 24 -9.71 11.11 -29.97
CA HIS A 24 -10.86 11.86 -30.48
C HIS A 24 -11.27 13.04 -29.58
N GLN A 25 -11.67 14.13 -30.22
CA GLN A 25 -12.39 15.26 -29.64
C GLN A 25 -13.63 15.52 -30.51
N TYR A 26 -14.80 15.76 -29.90
CA TYR A 26 -16.03 16.08 -30.63
C TYR A 26 -16.08 17.57 -31.02
N GLN A 27 -16.65 17.88 -32.19
CA GLN A 27 -16.78 19.23 -32.77
C GLN A 27 -18.22 19.76 -32.80
N GLY A 28 -18.35 21.02 -33.22
CA GLY A 28 -19.53 21.90 -33.19
C GLY A 28 -19.09 23.22 -32.54
N GLU A 29 -18.44 24.17 -33.23
CA GLU A 29 -18.97 25.05 -34.31
C GLU A 29 -20.18 25.87 -33.80
N GLU A 30 -20.25 27.20 -33.96
CA GLU A 30 -19.71 28.14 -34.98
C GLU A 30 -18.85 29.28 -34.32
N THR A 31 -17.77 29.82 -34.90
CA THR A 31 -17.68 30.93 -35.89
C THR A 31 -18.61 32.13 -35.63
N LEU A 32 -18.22 33.42 -35.64
CA LEU A 32 -16.99 34.14 -36.05
C LEU A 32 -16.81 35.47 -35.25
N ALA A 33 -15.65 36.13 -35.38
CA ALA A 33 -15.33 37.48 -34.85
C ALA A 33 -15.46 38.56 -35.98
N PRO A 34 -15.17 39.90 -35.82
CA PRO A 34 -14.57 40.63 -34.68
C PRO A 34 -15.10 42.07 -34.37
N GLY A 35 -14.57 42.70 -33.29
CA GLY A 35 -14.59 44.16 -33.05
C GLY A 35 -15.87 44.76 -32.45
N SER A 36 -15.90 46.02 -31.96
CA SER A 36 -14.82 46.95 -31.54
C SER A 36 -15.39 48.19 -30.82
N LEU A 37 -14.70 48.70 -29.78
CA LEU A 37 -14.80 50.03 -29.14
C LEU A 37 -16.18 50.61 -28.69
N ASP A 38 -16.24 50.89 -27.40
CA ASP A 38 -16.61 52.17 -26.75
C ASP A 38 -18.02 52.82 -26.86
N THR A 39 -18.54 53.13 -25.66
CA THR A 39 -19.32 54.33 -25.23
C THR A 39 -20.77 54.63 -25.69
N GLU A 40 -21.60 54.82 -24.65
CA GLU A 40 -22.55 55.95 -24.42
C GLU A 40 -24.05 55.89 -24.83
N GLU A 41 -24.83 56.56 -23.95
CA GLU A 41 -26.18 57.17 -24.02
C GLU A 41 -27.49 56.35 -24.26
N GLU A 42 -28.23 56.20 -23.15
CA GLU A 42 -29.65 56.58 -22.86
C GLU A 42 -30.84 56.50 -23.86
N GLU A 43 -31.96 55.98 -23.30
CA GLU A 43 -33.39 56.37 -23.39
C GLU A 43 -34.34 56.11 -24.61
N GLU A 44 -35.43 55.40 -24.26
CA GLU A 44 -36.88 55.64 -24.57
C GLU A 44 -37.55 55.36 -25.95
N GLU A 45 -38.91 55.33 -25.85
CA GLU A 45 -39.96 55.16 -26.89
C GLU A 45 -40.02 53.82 -27.68
N GLU A 46 -41.16 53.33 -28.20
CA GLU A 46 -42.59 53.73 -28.22
C GLU A 46 -43.47 52.44 -28.14
N GLY A 47 -44.81 52.39 -28.02
CA GLY A 47 -45.85 53.42 -27.98
C GLY A 47 -47.30 52.84 -27.98
N LYS A 48 -48.29 53.74 -27.79
CA LYS A 48 -49.72 53.81 -28.24
C LYS A 48 -50.43 52.56 -28.83
N SER A 49 -51.75 52.33 -28.71
CA SER A 49 -52.95 53.02 -28.11
C SER A 49 -54.08 51.96 -27.98
N VAL A 50 -55.43 52.11 -27.87
CA VAL A 50 -56.54 53.11 -28.02
C VAL A 50 -57.69 52.61 -27.08
N GLY A 51 -58.73 53.33 -26.60
CA GLY A 51 -59.17 54.73 -26.66
C GLY A 51 -60.67 54.89 -27.04
N VAL A 52 -61.62 54.73 -26.10
CA VAL A 52 -63.10 54.89 -26.28
C VAL A 52 -63.74 55.49 -25.00
N GLU A 53 -64.98 56.00 -25.12
CA GLU A 53 -65.53 57.10 -24.29
C GLU A 53 -66.85 56.75 -23.54
N ALA A 54 -67.22 57.63 -22.58
CA ALA A 54 -68.57 58.09 -22.25
C ALA A 54 -69.35 57.57 -21.00
N THR A 55 -69.96 58.57 -20.34
CA THR A 55 -71.19 58.59 -19.52
C THR A 55 -71.18 58.23 -18.02
N VAL A 56 -71.82 59.12 -17.25
CA VAL A 56 -72.17 59.02 -15.82
C VAL A 56 -73.69 59.18 -15.68
N PRO A 57 -74.35 58.36 -14.83
CA PRO A 57 -75.22 58.93 -13.80
C PRO A 57 -75.05 58.27 -12.42
N SER A 58 -75.68 58.84 -11.40
CA SER A 58 -75.58 58.46 -9.98
C SER A 58 -76.87 57.76 -9.46
N PRO A 59 -77.19 57.78 -8.15
CA PRO A 59 -77.01 56.69 -7.17
C PRO A 59 -78.39 56.02 -6.80
N PRO A 60 -78.64 55.31 -5.66
CA PRO A 60 -77.78 55.01 -4.50
C PRO A 60 -77.90 53.61 -3.81
N THR A 61 -76.83 53.26 -3.07
CA THR A 61 -76.81 52.52 -1.78
C THR A 61 -77.33 51.09 -1.60
N THR A 62 -76.63 50.36 -0.71
CA THR A 62 -76.94 49.02 -0.12
C THR A 62 -76.72 47.83 -1.08
N THR A 63 -76.27 46.65 -0.64
CA THR A 63 -75.93 46.15 0.71
C THR A 63 -74.49 45.61 0.82
N THR A 64 -73.89 45.78 1.99
CA THR A 64 -72.64 45.15 2.44
C THR A 64 -72.83 43.68 2.80
N THR A 65 -71.81 42.81 2.59
CA THR A 65 -71.20 41.93 3.63
C THR A 65 -70.23 40.85 3.09
N SER A 66 -70.29 40.42 1.83
CA SER A 66 -69.56 39.21 1.38
C SER A 66 -68.08 39.39 0.97
N GLN A 67 -67.66 40.57 0.52
CA GLN A 67 -66.34 40.75 -0.13
C GLN A 67 -65.13 40.86 0.82
N LEU A 68 -65.35 40.94 2.14
CA LEU A 68 -64.28 41.20 3.12
C LEU A 68 -63.39 39.96 3.44
N PHE A 69 -63.83 38.75 3.07
CA PHE A 69 -63.04 37.53 3.23
C PHE A 69 -62.14 37.25 2.01
N SER A 70 -62.66 37.38 0.78
CA SER A 70 -61.89 37.15 -0.44
C SER A 70 -60.71 38.13 -0.58
N ALA A 71 -60.93 39.41 -0.26
CA ALA A 71 -59.88 40.43 -0.27
C ALA A 71 -58.72 40.09 0.69
N LYS A 72 -59.01 39.57 1.89
CA LYS A 72 -57.98 39.18 2.88
C LYS A 72 -57.19 37.95 2.44
N ILE A 73 -57.85 36.94 1.87
CA ILE A 73 -57.17 35.74 1.34
C ILE A 73 -56.29 36.12 0.14
N MET A 74 -56.79 36.94 -0.79
CA MET A 74 -56.01 37.43 -1.93
C MET A 74 -54.80 38.27 -1.49
N LEU A 75 -54.94 39.10 -0.45
CA LEU A 75 -53.82 39.87 0.11
C LEU A 75 -52.79 38.94 0.78
N ALA A 76 -53.23 37.93 1.54
CA ALA A 76 -52.34 36.95 2.17
C ALA A 76 -51.58 36.10 1.13
N CYS A 77 -52.25 35.65 0.06
CA CYS A 77 -51.60 34.94 -1.04
C CYS A 77 -50.62 35.83 -1.79
N LYS A 78 -50.96 37.09 -2.07
CA LYS A 78 -50.02 38.06 -2.68
C LYS A 78 -48.81 38.31 -1.80
N LEU A 79 -48.99 38.54 -0.50
CA LEU A 79 -47.88 38.72 0.45
C LEU A 79 -47.01 37.46 0.57
N SER A 80 -47.61 36.27 0.58
CA SER A 80 -46.87 35.00 0.60
C SER A 80 -46.06 34.77 -0.68
N LEU A 81 -46.62 35.11 -1.84
CA LEU A 81 -45.90 35.04 -3.13
C LEU A 81 -44.78 36.08 -3.21
N LEU A 82 -45.00 37.30 -2.71
CA LEU A 82 -43.99 38.36 -2.66
C LEU A 82 -42.86 38.00 -1.68
N PHE A 83 -43.19 37.40 -0.53
CA PHE A 83 -42.21 36.87 0.41
C PHE A 83 -41.44 35.66 -0.17
N LEU A 84 -42.12 34.75 -0.88
CA LEU A 84 -41.47 33.61 -1.54
C LEU A 84 -40.53 34.08 -2.66
N ALA A 85 -40.96 35.06 -3.47
CA ALA A 85 -40.11 35.70 -4.48
C ALA A 85 -38.91 36.41 -3.82
N LEU A 86 -39.10 37.13 -2.71
CA LEU A 86 -38.01 37.74 -1.96
C LEU A 86 -37.03 36.70 -1.41
N VAL A 87 -37.53 35.57 -0.89
CA VAL A 87 -36.71 34.44 -0.43
C VAL A 87 -35.93 33.80 -1.58
N ILE A 88 -36.55 33.60 -2.74
CA ILE A 88 -35.87 33.09 -3.95
C ILE A 88 -34.80 34.07 -4.45
N VAL A 89 -35.08 35.38 -4.44
CA VAL A 89 -34.10 36.43 -4.79
C VAL A 89 -32.96 36.47 -3.76
N VAL A 90 -33.23 36.33 -2.46
CA VAL A 90 -32.20 36.26 -1.41
C VAL A 90 -31.41 34.95 -1.46
N GLN A 91 -32.00 33.84 -1.92
CA GLN A 91 -31.30 32.57 -2.12
C GLN A 91 -30.47 32.53 -3.40
N SER A 92 -30.90 33.20 -4.48
CA SER A 92 -30.17 33.26 -5.75
C SER A 92 -29.10 34.36 -5.79
N SER A 93 -29.34 35.53 -5.18
CA SER A 93 -28.28 36.54 -4.95
C SER A 93 -27.21 36.07 -3.97
N ARG A 94 -27.55 35.11 -3.10
CA ARG A 94 -26.57 34.24 -2.42
C ARG A 94 -26.04 33.18 -3.39
N GLY A 95 -25.24 33.62 -4.36
CA GLY A 95 -24.27 32.76 -5.01
C GLY A 95 -23.44 31.99 -3.97
N PRO A 96 -22.86 30.83 -4.34
CA PRO A 96 -22.22 29.92 -3.38
C PRO A 96 -21.25 30.68 -2.49
N LEU A 97 -21.30 30.40 -1.17
CA LEU A 97 -20.52 31.08 -0.13
C LEU A 97 -19.02 30.70 -0.18
N ILE A 98 -18.39 31.00 -1.31
CA ILE A 98 -16.95 30.99 -1.51
C ILE A 98 -16.41 32.15 -0.66
N ARG A 99 -16.11 31.83 0.60
CA ARG A 99 -15.42 32.68 1.56
C ARG A 99 -14.26 33.38 0.84
N LYS A 100 -14.29 34.72 0.75
CA LYS A 100 -13.21 35.52 0.16
C LYS A 100 -11.89 34.98 0.70
N THR A 101 -10.99 34.60 -0.21
CA THR A 101 -9.74 33.93 0.17
C THR A 101 -8.97 34.83 1.11
N SER A 102 -8.47 34.25 2.21
CA SER A 102 -7.68 34.98 3.20
C SER A 102 -6.53 35.74 2.55
N SER A 103 -6.16 36.87 3.14
CA SER A 103 -4.90 37.54 2.79
C SER A 103 -3.75 36.53 2.88
N PRO A 104 -2.76 36.61 1.98
CA PRO A 104 -1.60 35.74 2.04
C PRO A 104 -0.85 36.03 3.36
N GLN A 105 -0.51 34.97 4.10
CA GLN A 105 0.21 35.03 5.36
C GLN A 105 1.58 34.34 5.23
N PRO A 106 2.61 34.79 5.97
CA PRO A 106 3.90 34.12 6.02
C PRO A 106 3.76 32.64 6.37
N PHE A 107 4.30 31.80 5.50
CA PHE A 107 4.44 30.37 5.65
C PHE A 107 5.74 29.98 6.37
N PHE A 108 6.71 30.88 6.50
CA PHE A 108 7.88 30.75 7.38
C PHE A 108 7.88 31.80 8.52
N PRO A 109 8.58 31.56 9.65
CA PRO A 109 8.77 32.56 10.70
C PRO A 109 9.61 33.76 10.24
N GLN A 110 9.44 34.93 10.87
CA GLN A 110 10.22 36.15 10.55
C GLN A 110 11.73 36.05 10.79
N HIS A 111 12.19 35.01 11.47
CA HIS A 111 13.61 34.71 11.74
C HIS A 111 14.07 33.42 11.06
N SER A 112 13.35 32.97 10.04
CA SER A 112 13.74 31.84 9.18
C SER A 112 14.98 32.18 8.36
N LEU A 113 15.78 31.15 8.05
CA LEU A 113 16.83 31.24 7.01
C LEU A 113 16.27 31.11 5.58
N VAL A 114 14.96 30.83 5.44
CA VAL A 114 14.24 30.72 4.16
C VAL A 114 13.50 32.02 3.88
N THR A 115 13.79 32.67 2.74
CA THR A 115 13.05 33.88 2.32
C THR A 115 11.69 33.49 1.75
N ASP A 116 10.62 34.02 2.34
CA ASP A 116 9.25 33.57 2.03
C ASP A 116 8.47 34.59 1.20
N PHE A 117 8.30 34.29 -0.10
CA PHE A 117 7.49 35.04 -1.06
C PHE A 117 6.02 34.59 -0.96
N TYR A 118 5.42 34.75 0.22
CA TYR A 118 4.08 34.25 0.55
C TYR A 118 2.95 34.93 -0.23
N THR A 119 3.22 36.08 -0.86
CA THR A 119 2.36 36.78 -1.82
C THR A 119 2.34 36.14 -3.21
N GLY A 120 3.37 35.35 -3.56
CA GLY A 120 3.55 34.75 -4.89
C GLY A 120 4.16 35.71 -5.94
N ASP A 121 4.93 36.69 -5.49
CA ASP A 121 5.83 37.55 -6.29
C ASP A 121 6.99 36.73 -6.88
N VAL A 122 7.14 36.70 -8.21
CA VAL A 122 8.24 36.00 -8.91
C VAL A 122 9.32 36.99 -9.36
N GLU A 123 9.00 38.25 -9.61
CA GLU A 123 9.99 39.29 -9.96
C GLU A 123 10.99 39.50 -8.83
N GLY A 124 10.52 39.75 -7.60
CA GLY A 124 11.37 39.90 -6.41
C GLY A 124 12.12 38.62 -6.04
N LEU A 125 11.57 37.44 -6.36
CA LEU A 125 12.30 36.17 -6.27
C LEU A 125 13.42 36.12 -7.31
N THR A 126 13.14 36.48 -8.57
CA THR A 126 14.08 36.39 -9.70
C THR A 126 15.31 37.27 -9.48
N GLU A 127 15.15 38.47 -8.91
CA GLU A 127 16.27 39.33 -8.49
C GLU A 127 17.24 38.58 -7.55
N ARG A 128 16.70 37.90 -6.53
CA ARG A 128 17.50 37.14 -5.56
C ARG A 128 18.16 35.89 -6.18
N LEU A 129 17.48 35.24 -7.11
CA LEU A 129 18.03 34.08 -7.84
C LEU A 129 19.21 34.44 -8.74
N LEU A 130 19.30 35.68 -9.25
CA LEU A 130 20.44 36.16 -10.04
C LEU A 130 21.61 36.65 -9.17
N ALA A 131 21.33 37.06 -7.93
CA ALA A 131 22.32 37.50 -6.95
C ALA A 131 23.12 36.34 -6.31
N ALA A 132 22.60 35.10 -6.34
CA ALA A 132 23.22 33.90 -5.76
C ALA A 132 23.65 32.89 -6.83
N ASP A 133 24.71 32.11 -6.58
CA ASP A 133 25.18 31.07 -7.51
C ASP A 133 24.32 29.80 -7.46
N LEU A 134 23.88 29.40 -6.27
CA LEU A 134 22.95 28.31 -6.02
C LEU A 134 21.81 28.78 -5.13
N SER A 135 20.58 28.47 -5.52
CA SER A 135 19.37 28.77 -4.74
C SER A 135 18.42 27.59 -4.70
N LEU A 136 17.96 27.17 -3.51
CA LEU A 136 16.88 26.20 -3.37
C LEU A 136 15.54 26.93 -3.22
N VAL A 137 14.62 26.70 -4.15
CA VAL A 137 13.28 27.30 -4.18
C VAL A 137 12.22 26.23 -3.93
N VAL A 138 11.33 26.51 -2.97
CA VAL A 138 10.20 25.66 -2.62
C VAL A 138 8.90 26.32 -3.06
N TYR A 139 8.32 25.82 -4.15
CA TYR A 139 7.02 26.25 -4.64
C TYR A 139 5.93 25.49 -3.88
N TYR A 140 5.16 26.18 -3.04
CA TYR A 140 4.27 25.56 -2.06
C TYR A 140 2.82 26.02 -2.15
N ALA A 141 1.94 25.29 -1.44
CA ALA A 141 0.56 25.69 -1.16
C ALA A 141 0.29 25.60 0.35
N PRO A 142 -0.25 26.64 1.01
CA PRO A 142 -0.31 26.69 2.48
C PRO A 142 -1.29 25.68 3.12
N TRP A 143 -2.25 25.17 2.35
CA TRP A 143 -3.22 24.14 2.77
C TRP A 143 -2.72 22.70 2.54
N ASP A 144 -1.66 22.51 1.77
CA ASP A 144 -1.14 21.18 1.44
C ASP A 144 -0.32 20.60 2.60
N ARG A 145 -0.67 19.37 2.99
CA ARG A 145 -0.01 18.66 4.09
C ARG A 145 1.44 18.32 3.79
N ALA A 146 1.80 18.04 2.53
CA ALA A 146 3.19 17.76 2.17
C ALA A 146 4.04 19.03 2.30
N SER A 147 3.54 20.18 1.82
CA SER A 147 4.14 21.50 1.99
C SER A 147 4.32 21.86 3.46
N GLN A 148 3.27 21.72 4.28
CA GLN A 148 3.31 21.97 5.73
C GLN A 148 4.34 21.12 6.48
N THR A 149 4.58 19.89 6.01
CA THR A 149 5.60 18.99 6.57
C THR A 149 7.00 19.41 6.12
N LEU A 150 7.19 19.63 4.82
CA LEU A 150 8.46 20.03 4.20
C LEU A 150 9.04 21.33 4.79
N ARG A 151 8.19 22.29 5.18
CA ARG A 151 8.58 23.57 5.82
C ARG A 151 9.74 23.41 6.82
N TRP A 152 9.61 22.46 7.75
CA TRP A 152 10.59 22.26 8.82
C TRP A 152 11.83 21.48 8.40
N GLU A 153 11.72 20.69 7.33
CA GLU A 153 12.84 19.97 6.73
C GLU A 153 13.73 20.91 5.90
N VAL A 154 13.12 21.90 5.23
CA VAL A 154 13.83 22.95 4.48
C VAL A 154 14.51 23.93 5.42
N GLU A 155 13.88 24.30 6.55
CA GLU A 155 14.53 25.11 7.59
C GLU A 155 15.80 24.44 8.12
N ARG A 156 15.78 23.12 8.39
CA ARG A 156 16.98 22.36 8.80
C ARG A 156 18.04 22.27 7.68
N ALA A 157 17.62 22.14 6.43
CA ALA A 157 18.55 22.19 5.29
C ALA A 157 19.20 23.58 5.13
N ALA A 158 18.45 24.65 5.40
CA ALA A 158 18.97 26.02 5.42
C ALA A 158 19.95 26.24 6.59
N GLN A 159 19.63 25.77 7.80
CA GLN A 159 20.55 25.79 8.94
C GLN A 159 21.90 25.13 8.61
N TYR A 160 21.93 24.10 7.75
CA TYR A 160 23.15 23.46 7.30
C TYR A 160 23.92 24.23 6.21
N HIS A 161 23.23 24.81 5.21
CA HIS A 161 23.84 25.29 3.96
C HIS A 161 23.67 26.79 3.64
N HIS A 162 23.01 27.58 4.49
CA HIS A 162 22.70 29.00 4.23
C HIS A 162 23.92 29.90 3.92
N GLU A 163 25.12 29.53 4.38
CA GLU A 163 26.37 30.25 4.05
C GLU A 163 26.80 30.09 2.57
N GLN A 164 26.32 29.05 1.88
CA GLN A 164 26.75 28.66 0.53
C GLN A 164 25.60 28.57 -0.48
N ILE A 165 24.34 28.50 -0.02
CA ILE A 165 23.15 28.33 -0.85
C ILE A 165 22.05 29.26 -0.33
N TYR A 166 21.41 30.00 -1.23
CA TYR A 166 20.25 30.82 -0.89
C TYR A 166 18.98 29.95 -0.77
N PHE A 167 18.17 30.17 0.26
CA PHE A 167 16.92 29.42 0.47
C PHE A 167 15.70 30.34 0.32
N ALA A 168 14.75 29.91 -0.50
CA ALA A 168 13.51 30.64 -0.72
C ALA A 168 12.29 29.71 -0.81
N ALA A 169 11.12 30.26 -0.49
CA ALA A 169 9.82 29.62 -0.68
C ALA A 169 8.86 30.59 -1.37
N ILE A 170 7.91 30.09 -2.17
CA ILE A 170 6.97 30.93 -2.91
C ILE A 170 5.57 30.32 -2.99
N ASN A 171 4.55 31.12 -2.68
CA ASN A 171 3.15 30.71 -2.65
C ASN A 171 2.51 30.75 -4.04
N CYS A 172 2.46 29.60 -4.70
CA CYS A 172 1.97 29.48 -6.07
C CYS A 172 0.53 28.94 -6.15
N TRP A 173 -0.15 28.86 -5.00
CA TRP A 173 -1.59 28.64 -4.92
C TRP A 173 -2.39 29.94 -4.69
N GLN A 174 -1.76 31.03 -4.25
CA GLN A 174 -2.43 32.30 -3.97
C GLN A 174 -3.24 32.82 -5.19
N PRO A 175 -4.56 33.05 -5.07
CA PRO A 175 -5.34 33.68 -6.14
C PRO A 175 -4.80 35.07 -6.48
N GLY A 176 -4.70 35.38 -7.77
CA GLY A 176 -4.20 36.67 -8.26
C GLY A 176 -2.68 36.85 -8.20
N SER A 177 -1.91 35.89 -7.69
CA SER A 177 -0.44 36.02 -7.66
C SER A 177 0.19 35.82 -9.03
N GLU A 178 1.38 36.40 -9.23
CA GLU A 178 2.18 36.19 -10.43
C GLU A 178 2.56 34.71 -10.55
N CYS A 179 3.02 34.06 -9.47
CA CYS A 179 3.45 32.66 -9.53
C CYS A 179 2.34 31.71 -10.00
N LYS A 180 1.10 31.87 -9.52
CA LYS A 180 -0.05 31.06 -9.98
C LYS A 180 -0.44 31.34 -11.42
N SER A 181 -0.19 32.57 -11.88
CA SER A 181 -0.45 33.01 -13.25
C SER A 181 0.59 32.44 -14.22
N ARG A 182 1.88 32.51 -13.85
CA ARG A 182 3.06 32.13 -14.64
C ARG A 182 3.36 30.63 -14.62
N TYR A 183 3.19 29.93 -13.49
CA TYR A 183 3.51 28.51 -13.33
C TYR A 183 2.27 27.66 -13.03
N LYS A 184 2.07 26.56 -13.77
CA LYS A 184 0.92 25.65 -13.63
C LYS A 184 1.29 24.38 -12.87
N ILE A 185 1.64 24.57 -11.60
CA ILE A 185 2.09 23.50 -10.70
C ILE A 185 0.92 22.57 -10.37
N ARG A 186 1.07 21.28 -10.70
CA ARG A 186 0.03 20.24 -10.54
C ARG A 186 0.07 19.54 -9.17
N LYS A 187 1.24 19.48 -8.54
CA LYS A 187 1.50 18.83 -7.25
C LYS A 187 2.31 19.79 -6.40
N PHE A 188 1.90 19.98 -5.15
CA PHE A 188 2.67 20.70 -4.14
C PHE A 188 3.24 19.71 -3.11
N PRO A 189 4.35 20.04 -2.45
CA PRO A 189 5.31 21.09 -2.83
C PRO A 189 6.11 20.66 -4.07
N ALA A 190 6.65 21.62 -4.81
CA ALA A 190 7.68 21.37 -5.83
C ALA A 190 9.00 22.02 -5.39
N ILE A 191 10.06 21.21 -5.33
CA ILE A 191 11.39 21.61 -4.86
C ILE A 191 12.30 21.76 -6.09
N VAL A 192 12.92 22.93 -6.25
CA VAL A 192 13.72 23.26 -7.43
C VAL A 192 15.03 23.91 -7.01
N LEU A 193 16.15 23.40 -7.51
CA LEU A 193 17.44 24.07 -7.43
C LEU A 193 17.61 24.99 -8.65
N HIS A 194 17.91 26.25 -8.41
CA HIS A 194 18.32 27.21 -9.42
C HIS A 194 19.84 27.36 -9.38
N VAL A 195 20.47 27.19 -10.54
CA VAL A 195 21.92 27.32 -10.73
C VAL A 195 22.18 28.50 -11.66
N ARG A 196 22.98 29.46 -11.23
CA ARG A 196 23.30 30.65 -12.03
C ARG A 196 24.11 30.25 -13.27
N THR A 197 23.70 30.73 -14.44
CA THR A 197 24.40 30.44 -15.70
C THR A 197 25.65 31.30 -15.86
N SER A 198 26.59 30.87 -16.70
CA SER A 198 27.81 31.63 -17.03
C SER A 198 27.55 32.95 -17.79
N SER A 199 26.31 33.27 -18.13
CA SER A 199 25.91 34.59 -18.64
C SER A 199 25.66 35.62 -17.53
N GLY A 200 25.40 35.16 -16.29
CA GLY A 200 24.92 35.99 -15.18
C GLY A 200 23.47 36.49 -15.32
N MET A 201 22.83 36.32 -16.48
CA MET A 201 21.49 36.85 -16.79
C MET A 201 20.34 35.88 -16.54
N GLU A 202 20.63 34.57 -16.44
CA GLU A 202 19.63 33.51 -16.29
C GLU A 202 20.05 32.47 -15.25
N THR A 203 19.07 31.77 -14.66
CA THR A 203 19.30 30.56 -13.87
C THR A 203 18.73 29.33 -14.58
N LYS A 204 19.44 28.19 -14.50
CA LYS A 204 18.89 26.88 -14.90
C LYS A 204 18.21 26.24 -13.70
N ALA A 205 16.95 25.86 -13.87
CA ALA A 205 16.15 25.16 -12.88
C ALA A 205 16.32 23.64 -13.02
N LEU A 206 16.56 22.96 -11.89
CA LEU A 206 16.63 21.50 -11.78
C LEU A 206 15.62 21.06 -10.72
N ALA A 207 14.66 20.20 -11.09
CA ALA A 207 13.68 19.69 -10.13
C ALA A 207 14.32 18.62 -9.24
N TYR A 208 14.07 18.68 -7.93
CA TYR A 208 14.52 17.65 -6.99
C TYR A 208 13.48 16.53 -6.89
N GLY A 209 13.86 15.32 -7.30
CA GLY A 209 12.99 14.12 -7.31
C GLY A 209 13.16 13.17 -6.11
N GLY A 210 14.02 13.50 -5.14
CA GLY A 210 14.31 12.66 -3.98
C GLY A 210 13.30 12.82 -2.82
N LEU A 211 13.58 12.15 -1.70
CA LEU A 211 12.74 12.22 -0.50
C LEU A 211 12.74 13.65 0.11
N PRO A 212 11.58 14.19 0.51
CA PRO A 212 11.43 15.59 0.96
C PRO A 212 11.85 15.83 2.42
N GLU A 213 13.01 15.29 2.81
CA GLU A 213 13.56 15.36 4.18
C GLU A 213 14.88 16.13 4.26
N ALA A 214 15.18 16.72 5.43
CA ALA A 214 16.38 17.53 5.63
C ALA A 214 17.68 16.77 5.26
N ALA A 215 17.83 15.52 5.70
CA ALA A 215 19.03 14.72 5.44
C ALA A 215 19.25 14.48 3.93
N HIS A 216 18.17 14.16 3.22
CA HIS A 216 18.19 13.91 1.79
C HIS A 216 18.46 15.18 0.98
N LEU A 217 17.84 16.31 1.37
CA LEU A 217 18.13 17.63 0.82
C LEU A 217 19.59 18.03 1.07
N ILE A 218 20.10 17.90 2.29
CA ILE A 218 21.50 18.22 2.64
C ILE A 218 22.49 17.39 1.81
N ARG A 219 22.22 16.10 1.56
CA ARG A 219 23.04 15.25 0.68
C ARG A 219 23.01 15.73 -0.78
N PHE A 220 21.83 16.04 -1.32
CA PHE A 220 21.67 16.56 -2.68
C PHE A 220 22.38 17.91 -2.85
N LEU A 221 22.15 18.86 -1.94
CA LEU A 221 22.77 20.19 -1.96
C LEU A 221 24.30 20.11 -1.84
N SER A 222 24.82 19.23 -0.99
CA SER A 222 26.28 18.99 -0.85
C SER A 222 26.92 18.51 -2.17
N ARG A 223 26.17 17.75 -2.98
CA ARG A 223 26.61 17.30 -4.31
C ARG A 223 26.43 18.38 -5.37
N CYS A 224 25.41 19.23 -5.27
CA CYS A 224 25.23 20.37 -6.17
C CYS A 224 26.30 21.46 -5.95
N LEU A 225 26.82 21.60 -4.73
CA LEU A 225 27.99 22.43 -4.41
C LEU A 225 29.31 21.87 -4.98
N ARG A 226 29.43 20.54 -5.12
CA ARG A 226 30.65 19.87 -5.61
C ARG A 226 30.30 18.73 -6.59
N PRO A 227 29.73 19.05 -7.78
CA PRO A 227 29.23 18.03 -8.70
C PRO A 227 30.37 17.35 -9.50
N LEU A 228 31.56 17.95 -9.51
CA LEU A 228 32.75 17.45 -10.19
C LEU A 228 33.89 17.21 -9.19
N THR A 229 34.53 16.05 -9.26
CA THR A 229 35.72 15.72 -8.45
C THR A 229 36.97 15.82 -9.32
N HIS A 230 38.00 16.55 -8.85
CA HIS A 230 39.29 16.60 -9.56
C HIS A 230 40.05 15.28 -9.41
N ILE A 231 40.66 14.81 -10.50
CA ILE A 231 41.44 13.58 -10.54
C ILE A 231 42.89 13.96 -10.85
N ALA A 232 43.73 13.86 -9.82
CA ALA A 232 45.13 14.27 -9.86
C ALA A 232 46.07 13.12 -10.25
N ALA A 233 45.70 11.87 -9.97
CA ALA A 233 46.50 10.69 -10.29
C ALA A 233 45.63 9.48 -10.70
N HIS A 234 46.24 8.51 -11.38
CA HIS A 234 45.59 7.23 -11.72
C HIS A 234 45.07 6.47 -10.48
N ALA A 235 45.67 6.69 -9.30
CA ALA A 235 45.26 6.10 -8.04
C ALA A 235 43.93 6.63 -7.47
N ASP A 236 43.38 7.72 -8.03
CA ASP A 236 42.10 8.29 -7.56
C ASP A 236 40.88 7.59 -8.16
N LEU A 237 40.98 7.03 -9.37
CA LEU A 237 39.87 6.31 -10.00
C LEU A 237 39.41 5.09 -9.17
N PRO A 238 40.29 4.22 -8.64
CA PRO A 238 39.87 3.14 -7.75
C PRO A 238 39.19 3.61 -6.46
N ARG A 239 39.46 4.84 -5.97
CA ARG A 239 38.75 5.42 -4.81
C ARG A 239 37.30 5.74 -5.20
N LEU A 240 37.11 6.44 -6.32
CA LEU A 240 35.78 6.75 -6.84
C LEU A 240 34.98 5.47 -7.15
N GLN A 241 35.61 4.40 -7.64
CA GLN A 241 34.93 3.12 -7.88
C GLN A 241 34.59 2.33 -6.60
N ILE A 242 35.22 2.64 -5.45
CA ILE A 242 34.80 2.10 -4.14
C ILE A 242 33.50 2.80 -3.71
N ASP A 243 33.47 4.14 -3.75
CA ASP A 243 32.35 4.92 -3.22
C ASP A 243 31.14 4.99 -4.18
N HIS A 244 31.37 4.82 -5.48
CA HIS A 244 30.36 4.94 -6.54
C HIS A 244 30.34 3.71 -7.47
N SER A 245 29.18 3.38 -8.04
CA SER A 245 28.99 2.26 -8.97
C SER A 245 29.69 2.49 -10.32
N ALA A 246 29.63 3.72 -10.83
CA ALA A 246 30.26 4.13 -12.08
C ALA A 246 30.90 5.52 -11.96
N VAL A 247 31.86 5.81 -12.86
CA VAL A 247 32.58 7.10 -12.88
C VAL A 247 32.61 7.63 -14.32
N VAL A 248 32.01 8.79 -14.55
CA VAL A 248 32.23 9.57 -15.78
C VAL A 248 33.54 10.34 -15.63
N LEU A 249 34.44 10.24 -16.59
CA LEU A 249 35.72 10.95 -16.63
C LEU A 249 35.71 11.95 -17.77
N GLY A 250 35.89 13.24 -17.45
CA GLY A 250 36.02 14.33 -18.41
C GLY A 250 37.45 14.88 -18.43
N TYR A 251 38.13 14.88 -19.58
CA TYR A 251 39.40 15.60 -19.78
C TYR A 251 39.14 16.96 -20.43
N PHE A 252 39.61 18.01 -19.75
CA PHE A 252 39.49 19.39 -20.23
C PHE A 252 40.81 20.15 -19.98
N ASP A 253 41.38 20.72 -21.04
CA ASP A 253 42.63 21.47 -20.96
C ASP A 253 42.38 22.96 -20.68
N PHE A 254 42.61 23.36 -19.44
CA PHE A 254 42.48 24.75 -18.99
C PHE A 254 43.75 25.59 -19.24
N THR A 255 44.83 25.03 -19.77
CA THR A 255 46.09 25.77 -19.99
C THR A 255 45.98 26.81 -21.10
N SER A 256 45.17 26.55 -22.13
CA SER A 256 44.97 27.46 -23.27
C SER A 256 43.78 28.41 -23.12
N THR A 257 42.78 28.07 -22.29
CA THR A 257 41.48 28.75 -22.24
C THR A 257 40.82 28.64 -20.86
N LEU A 258 40.31 29.77 -20.34
CA LEU A 258 39.58 29.84 -19.05
C LEU A 258 38.38 28.88 -18.97
N VAL A 259 37.66 28.67 -20.08
CA VAL A 259 36.57 27.68 -20.18
C VAL A 259 36.77 26.86 -21.46
N PRO A 260 37.24 25.60 -21.35
CA PRO A 260 37.42 24.71 -22.49
C PRO A 260 36.08 24.36 -23.16
N ARG A 261 36.09 24.12 -24.48
CA ARG A 261 34.89 23.73 -25.22
C ARG A 261 34.30 22.43 -24.65
N GLY A 262 32.99 22.40 -24.46
CA GLY A 262 32.26 21.27 -23.87
C GLY A 262 32.26 21.22 -22.34
N PHE A 263 33.15 21.93 -21.64
CA PHE A 263 33.21 21.88 -20.17
C PHE A 263 31.89 22.33 -19.51
N THR A 264 31.27 23.40 -20.02
CA THR A 264 29.96 23.87 -19.52
C THR A 264 28.84 22.85 -19.74
N SER A 265 28.83 22.14 -20.88
CA SER A 265 27.90 21.03 -21.12
C SER A 265 28.09 19.91 -20.11
N TYR A 266 29.35 19.55 -19.85
CA TYR A 266 29.73 18.47 -18.93
C TYR A 266 29.38 18.79 -17.46
N TYR A 267 29.70 19.99 -16.99
CA TYR A 267 29.32 20.48 -15.66
C TYR A 267 27.80 20.48 -15.46
N LEU A 268 27.05 20.95 -16.47
CA LEU A 268 25.58 20.93 -16.43
C LEU A 268 25.00 19.52 -16.57
N ALA A 269 25.67 18.59 -17.24
CA ALA A 269 25.28 17.17 -17.29
C ALA A 269 25.45 16.50 -15.91
N ALA A 270 26.55 16.81 -15.19
CA ALA A 270 26.79 16.33 -13.83
C ALA A 270 25.73 16.86 -12.84
N LEU A 271 25.37 18.14 -12.93
CA LEU A 271 24.25 18.69 -12.16
C LEU A 271 22.90 18.06 -12.54
N ARG A 272 22.63 17.88 -13.84
CA ARG A 272 21.38 17.27 -14.31
C ARG A 272 21.26 15.80 -13.91
N TRP A 273 22.37 15.08 -13.75
CA TRP A 273 22.36 13.72 -13.21
C TRP A 273 21.69 13.64 -11.82
N LEU A 274 21.96 14.62 -10.94
CA LEU A 274 21.44 14.66 -9.57
C LEU A 274 19.91 14.86 -9.49
N GLN A 275 19.25 15.30 -10.57
CA GLN A 275 17.79 15.33 -10.69
C GLN A 275 17.20 13.93 -10.91
N HIS A 276 17.91 13.05 -11.62
CA HIS A 276 17.48 11.68 -11.89
C HIS A 276 17.89 10.71 -10.77
N GLU A 277 19.07 10.90 -10.19
CA GLU A 277 19.73 9.95 -9.32
C GLU A 277 20.43 10.69 -8.15
N PRO A 278 19.69 10.96 -7.04
CA PRO A 278 20.19 11.78 -5.93
C PRO A 278 21.01 10.99 -4.90
N ALA A 279 21.06 9.65 -4.97
CA ALA A 279 21.85 8.81 -4.06
C ALA A 279 23.35 8.77 -4.43
N GLY A 280 23.71 9.17 -5.65
CA GLY A 280 25.07 9.35 -6.15
C GLY A 280 25.76 8.04 -6.51
N ALA A 281 25.07 7.13 -7.18
CA ALA A 281 25.66 5.93 -7.79
C ALA A 281 26.69 6.26 -8.88
N VAL A 282 26.60 7.43 -9.52
CA VAL A 282 27.58 7.90 -10.53
C VAL A 282 28.38 9.10 -10.03
N ALA A 283 29.71 8.99 -10.05
CA ALA A 283 30.63 10.12 -9.86
C ALA A 283 30.99 10.78 -11.19
N TRP A 284 31.21 12.10 -11.16
CA TRP A 284 31.69 12.87 -12.31
C TRP A 284 33.08 13.43 -11.98
N GLY A 285 34.09 12.91 -12.66
CA GLY A 285 35.50 13.26 -12.51
C GLY A 285 35.96 14.26 -13.56
N VAL A 286 36.91 15.13 -13.20
CA VAL A 286 37.63 16.01 -14.13
C VAL A 286 39.12 15.75 -14.05
N VAL A 287 39.71 15.40 -15.20
CA VAL A 287 41.15 15.36 -15.42
C VAL A 287 41.57 16.65 -16.11
N THR A 288 42.61 17.31 -15.61
CA THR A 288 43.20 18.52 -16.23
C THR A 288 44.62 18.32 -16.74
N ASN A 289 45.36 17.34 -16.20
CA ASN A 289 46.73 17.05 -16.62
C ASN A 289 46.74 16.10 -17.84
N PRO A 290 47.36 16.47 -18.98
CA PRO A 290 47.41 15.63 -20.18
C PRO A 290 48.11 14.27 -19.96
N GLN A 291 49.09 14.17 -19.05
CA GLN A 291 49.75 12.89 -18.73
C GLN A 291 48.80 11.92 -18.03
N VAL A 292 47.93 12.45 -17.16
CA VAL A 292 46.90 11.67 -16.45
C VAL A 292 45.77 11.29 -17.42
N ALA A 293 45.42 12.18 -18.35
CA ALA A 293 44.45 11.91 -19.41
C ALA A 293 44.90 10.75 -20.30
N GLN A 294 46.16 10.76 -20.76
CA GLN A 294 46.76 9.67 -21.54
C GLN A 294 46.73 8.32 -20.80
N ALA A 295 46.99 8.31 -19.48
CA ALA A 295 46.89 7.09 -18.66
C ALA A 295 45.45 6.51 -18.59
N PHE A 296 44.43 7.34 -18.79
CA PHE A 296 43.02 6.93 -18.90
C PHE A 296 42.53 6.83 -20.36
N THR A 297 43.44 6.90 -21.35
CA THR A 297 43.17 6.96 -22.81
C THR A 297 42.32 8.16 -23.29
N LEU A 298 42.08 9.14 -22.42
CA LEU A 298 41.35 10.37 -22.72
C LEU A 298 42.17 11.28 -23.64
N ASN A 299 41.51 11.93 -24.59
CA ASN A 299 42.14 12.82 -25.57
C ASN A 299 41.15 13.92 -26.03
N ALA A 300 41.60 14.89 -26.83
CA ALA A 300 40.76 16.02 -27.24
C ALA A 300 39.53 15.64 -28.11
N SER A 301 39.58 14.50 -28.81
CA SER A 301 38.45 13.94 -29.59
C SER A 301 37.57 12.97 -28.79
N GLN A 302 38.09 12.38 -27.71
CA GLN A 302 37.39 11.50 -26.78
C GLN A 302 37.61 12.05 -25.37
N SER A 303 36.97 13.19 -25.10
CA SER A 303 37.13 13.94 -23.86
C SER A 303 36.29 13.39 -22.72
N ILE A 304 35.31 12.52 -22.98
CA ILE A 304 34.39 11.97 -21.97
C ILE A 304 34.36 10.44 -22.07
N HIS A 305 34.73 9.73 -20.99
CA HIS A 305 34.62 8.27 -20.86
C HIS A 305 33.68 7.89 -19.70
N LEU A 306 32.84 6.87 -19.86
CA LEU A 306 32.09 6.22 -18.78
C LEU A 306 32.84 4.97 -18.33
N VAL A 307 33.31 4.97 -17.08
CA VAL A 307 34.01 3.85 -16.45
C VAL A 307 33.00 3.03 -15.65
N LEU A 308 32.70 1.84 -16.15
CA LEU A 308 31.86 0.84 -15.51
C LEU A 308 32.73 -0.18 -14.75
N TRP A 309 32.09 -1.13 -14.07
CA TRP A 309 32.77 -2.22 -13.37
C TRP A 309 33.57 -3.11 -14.34
N ASN A 310 32.94 -3.56 -15.42
CA ASN A 310 33.48 -4.46 -16.44
C ASN A 310 34.32 -3.72 -17.51
N THR A 311 33.85 -2.57 -18.00
CA THR A 311 34.31 -1.92 -19.23
C THR A 311 34.52 -0.40 -19.07
N THR A 312 35.01 0.23 -20.14
CA THR A 312 35.14 1.69 -20.28
C THR A 312 34.61 2.10 -21.65
N LEU A 313 33.60 2.95 -21.68
CA LEU A 313 32.91 3.37 -22.91
C LEU A 313 33.27 4.83 -23.24
N ALA A 314 33.77 5.10 -24.44
CA ALA A 314 34.05 6.46 -24.89
C ALA A 314 32.78 7.14 -25.42
N PHE A 315 32.55 8.40 -25.05
CA PHE A 315 31.48 9.23 -25.63
C PHE A 315 31.75 9.44 -27.12
N SER A 316 30.92 8.82 -27.95
CA SER A 316 31.10 8.71 -29.39
C SER A 316 29.74 8.68 -30.10
N ASP A 317 28.88 9.66 -29.78
CA ASP A 317 27.57 9.84 -30.39
C ASP A 317 27.54 11.19 -31.14
N ALA A 318 27.07 11.17 -32.39
CA ALA A 318 26.94 12.35 -33.26
C ALA A 318 25.70 13.22 -32.95
N GLY A 319 25.15 13.09 -31.73
CA GLY A 319 24.04 13.89 -31.23
C GLY A 319 24.49 15.22 -30.65
N SER A 320 23.60 15.88 -29.89
CA SER A 320 23.93 17.12 -29.20
C SER A 320 25.00 16.88 -28.12
N SER A 321 26.15 17.56 -28.25
CA SER A 321 27.20 17.62 -27.22
C SER A 321 26.84 18.57 -26.06
N ASP A 322 25.55 18.57 -25.70
CA ASP A 322 24.95 19.41 -24.68
C ASP A 322 24.78 18.62 -23.37
N SER A 323 24.31 19.31 -22.33
CA SER A 323 24.06 18.67 -21.03
C SER A 323 23.05 17.51 -21.08
N GLU A 324 22.03 17.58 -21.93
CA GLU A 324 20.99 16.55 -22.04
C GLU A 324 21.48 15.33 -22.81
N GLY A 325 22.16 15.52 -23.95
CA GLY A 325 22.76 14.43 -24.71
C GLY A 325 23.75 13.60 -23.88
N ILE A 326 24.59 14.26 -23.08
CA ILE A 326 25.55 13.59 -22.19
C ILE A 326 24.83 12.82 -21.07
N SER A 327 23.88 13.44 -20.34
CA SER A 327 23.15 12.76 -19.26
C SER A 327 22.33 11.56 -19.79
N ASN A 328 21.67 11.69 -20.94
CA ASN A 328 20.90 10.61 -21.56
C ASN A 328 21.81 9.49 -22.10
N TRP A 329 23.01 9.82 -22.58
CA TRP A 329 24.02 8.84 -23.00
C TRP A 329 24.51 7.98 -21.81
N VAL A 330 24.73 8.59 -20.63
CA VAL A 330 25.05 7.86 -19.40
C VAL A 330 23.87 7.00 -18.98
N ALA A 331 22.65 7.55 -18.89
CA ALA A 331 21.46 6.82 -18.45
C ALA A 331 21.15 5.58 -19.30
N LYS A 332 21.41 5.64 -20.62
CA LYS A 332 21.21 4.51 -21.55
C LYS A 332 22.31 3.43 -21.47
N ARG A 333 23.47 3.72 -20.87
CA ARG A 333 24.67 2.87 -20.86
C ARG A 333 25.20 2.56 -19.45
N LEU A 334 24.48 2.97 -18.41
CA LEU A 334 24.78 2.64 -17.02
C LEU A 334 24.40 1.17 -16.75
N ASP A 335 25.40 0.37 -16.40
CA ASP A 335 25.29 -1.04 -16.02
C ASP A 335 25.83 -1.19 -14.59
N GLU A 336 24.96 -1.55 -13.65
CA GLU A 336 25.27 -1.71 -12.22
C GLU A 336 25.01 -3.15 -11.78
N THR A 337 26.03 -3.82 -11.23
CA THR A 337 25.85 -5.18 -10.69
C THR A 337 24.97 -5.22 -9.43
N ALA A 338 24.88 -4.10 -8.70
CA ALA A 338 23.93 -3.89 -7.62
C ALA A 338 23.65 -2.39 -7.43
N SER A 339 22.37 -2.00 -7.31
CA SER A 339 21.92 -0.60 -7.22
C SER A 339 20.85 -0.39 -6.13
N TRP A 340 20.48 0.87 -5.86
CA TRP A 340 19.42 1.21 -4.89
C TRP A 340 18.06 1.40 -5.58
N LEU A 341 17.01 0.78 -5.03
CA LEU A 341 15.62 1.00 -5.42
C LEU A 341 15.11 2.34 -4.88
N HIS A 342 14.94 3.30 -5.79
CA HIS A 342 14.49 4.65 -5.49
C HIS A 342 12.95 4.76 -5.56
N PHE A 343 12.31 5.05 -4.43
CA PHE A 343 10.86 5.24 -4.35
C PHE A 343 10.52 6.74 -4.22
N SER A 344 9.82 7.30 -5.21
CA SER A 344 9.48 8.73 -5.29
C SER A 344 8.38 9.21 -4.32
N GLY A 345 8.07 8.43 -3.27
CA GLY A 345 6.94 8.64 -2.36
C GLY A 345 5.53 8.42 -2.98
N ASP A 346 5.41 8.45 -4.30
CA ASP A 346 4.16 8.24 -5.03
C ASP A 346 3.88 6.77 -5.39
N LYS A 347 2.62 6.47 -5.71
CA LYS A 347 2.22 5.18 -6.31
C LYS A 347 3.01 4.96 -7.60
N SER A 348 3.90 3.98 -7.60
CA SER A 348 4.81 3.69 -8.70
C SER A 348 4.96 2.19 -8.93
N GLN A 349 5.40 1.81 -10.14
CA GLN A 349 5.69 0.43 -10.52
C GLN A 349 7.18 0.06 -10.37
N VAL A 350 7.98 0.85 -9.64
CA VAL A 350 9.45 0.69 -9.58
C VAL A 350 9.83 -0.73 -9.15
N MET A 351 9.30 -1.21 -8.01
CA MET A 351 9.52 -2.59 -7.56
C MET A 351 9.00 -3.61 -8.59
N SER A 352 7.78 -3.42 -9.12
CA SER A 352 7.16 -4.36 -10.06
C SER A 352 7.98 -4.55 -11.33
N ARG A 353 8.67 -3.52 -11.84
CA ARG A 353 9.55 -3.62 -13.01
C ARG A 353 10.85 -4.32 -12.64
N ALA A 354 11.46 -3.91 -11.54
CA ALA A 354 12.73 -4.46 -11.05
C ALA A 354 12.66 -5.97 -10.72
N THR A 355 11.48 -6.48 -10.31
CA THR A 355 11.23 -7.91 -10.08
C THR A 355 10.59 -8.64 -11.27
N GLN A 356 10.35 -7.96 -12.39
CA GLN A 356 9.85 -8.59 -13.64
C GLN A 356 10.97 -9.08 -14.54
N GLU A 357 12.20 -8.59 -14.35
CA GLU A 357 13.39 -8.97 -15.13
C GLU A 357 13.96 -10.34 -14.72
N GLY A 358 13.54 -10.88 -13.58
CA GLY A 358 13.91 -12.19 -13.07
C GLY A 358 13.91 -12.25 -11.54
N PRO A 359 14.41 -13.35 -10.94
CA PRO A 359 14.58 -13.46 -9.48
C PRO A 359 15.48 -12.36 -8.93
N THR A 360 15.11 -11.76 -7.80
CA THR A 360 15.74 -10.57 -7.23
C THR A 360 16.20 -10.82 -5.79
N LEU A 361 17.47 -10.58 -5.50
CA LEU A 361 18.00 -10.45 -4.14
C LEU A 361 17.80 -9.00 -3.65
N LEU A 362 16.81 -8.81 -2.77
CA LEU A 362 16.56 -7.56 -2.06
C LEU A 362 17.37 -7.53 -0.75
N LEU A 363 18.27 -6.55 -0.63
CA LEU A 363 18.94 -6.20 0.62
C LEU A 363 18.27 -4.99 1.26
N PHE A 364 17.59 -5.20 2.38
CA PHE A 364 17.20 -4.10 3.26
C PHE A 364 18.44 -3.64 4.05
N SER A 365 18.75 -2.35 3.97
CA SER A 365 19.87 -1.70 4.68
C SER A 365 19.55 -0.21 4.88
N PRO A 366 19.99 0.45 5.97
CA PRO A 366 19.71 1.87 6.17
C PRO A 366 20.60 2.75 5.26
N ASP A 367 19.99 3.46 4.31
CA ASP A 367 20.67 4.54 3.60
C ASP A 367 20.68 5.80 4.48
N ASN A 368 21.87 6.20 4.92
CA ASN A 368 22.05 7.32 5.84
C ASN A 368 22.69 8.50 5.07
N PRO A 369 21.93 9.56 4.72
CA PRO A 369 22.40 10.57 3.78
C PRO A 369 23.62 11.38 4.24
N TYR A 370 23.94 11.37 5.55
CA TYR A 370 25.11 12.06 6.10
C TYR A 370 26.39 11.22 6.04
N ARG A 371 26.31 9.91 5.79
CA ARG A 371 27.46 8.98 5.78
C ARG A 371 27.91 8.71 4.33
N THR A 372 29.22 8.59 4.13
CA THR A 372 29.82 8.28 2.81
C THR A 372 29.87 6.78 2.49
N THR A 373 29.85 5.92 3.51
CA THR A 373 30.00 4.46 3.35
C THR A 373 28.84 3.69 3.98
N ASN A 374 28.22 2.76 3.22
CA ASN A 374 27.25 1.78 3.72
C ASN A 374 27.86 0.37 3.54
N ASP A 375 28.29 -0.26 4.64
CA ASP A 375 29.01 -1.55 4.62
C ASP A 375 28.14 -2.71 4.06
N PRO A 376 26.88 -2.93 4.49
CA PRO A 376 25.99 -3.90 3.85
C PRO A 376 25.79 -3.70 2.33
N PHE A 377 25.64 -2.47 1.84
CA PHE A 377 25.53 -2.22 0.40
C PHE A 377 26.87 -2.45 -0.32
N THR A 378 27.98 -2.12 0.33
CA THR A 378 29.32 -2.41 -0.18
C THR A 378 29.55 -3.93 -0.27
N LEU A 379 28.98 -4.73 0.64
CA LEU A 379 28.97 -6.20 0.56
C LEU A 379 28.15 -6.69 -0.63
N LEU A 380 26.99 -6.09 -0.90
CA LEU A 380 26.16 -6.42 -2.07
C LEU A 380 26.90 -6.14 -3.39
N ARG A 381 27.63 -5.02 -3.46
CA ARG A 381 28.52 -4.70 -4.59
C ARG A 381 29.73 -5.64 -4.68
N GLU A 382 30.36 -6.01 -3.56
CA GLU A 382 31.45 -7.00 -3.52
C GLU A 382 31.01 -8.36 -4.07
N LEU A 383 29.88 -8.90 -3.60
CA LEU A 383 29.38 -10.22 -4.01
C LEU A 383 28.78 -10.23 -5.43
N SER A 384 28.09 -9.17 -5.85
CA SER A 384 27.54 -9.09 -7.21
C SER A 384 28.64 -9.02 -8.27
N LEU A 385 29.72 -8.27 -8.01
CA LEU A 385 30.91 -8.27 -8.88
C LEU A 385 31.52 -9.67 -9.00
N GLU A 386 31.61 -10.44 -7.91
CA GLU A 386 32.09 -11.83 -7.95
C GLU A 386 31.11 -12.72 -8.76
N TYR A 387 29.81 -12.65 -8.46
CA TYR A 387 28.74 -13.42 -9.12
C TYR A 387 28.73 -13.23 -10.65
N PHE A 388 28.91 -12.00 -11.14
CA PHE A 388 28.95 -11.67 -12.57
C PHE A 388 30.36 -11.72 -13.21
N ASN A 389 31.41 -12.10 -12.49
CA ASN A 389 32.77 -12.19 -13.05
C ASN A 389 33.02 -13.47 -13.87
N CYS A 390 32.23 -13.67 -14.92
CA CYS A 390 32.16 -14.92 -15.68
C CYS A 390 33.47 -15.27 -16.41
N ASN A 391 34.22 -14.25 -16.85
CA ASN A 391 35.50 -14.40 -17.55
C ASN A 391 36.73 -14.35 -16.60
N GLN A 392 36.54 -14.40 -15.28
CA GLN A 392 37.60 -14.29 -14.26
C GLN A 392 38.51 -13.05 -14.46
N SER A 393 37.91 -11.92 -14.83
CA SER A 393 38.60 -10.67 -15.10
C SER A 393 39.32 -10.15 -13.86
N SER A 394 40.64 -10.02 -13.95
CA SER A 394 41.50 -9.44 -12.90
C SER A 394 41.05 -8.04 -12.48
N ARG A 395 40.50 -7.23 -13.40
CA ARG A 395 39.92 -5.91 -13.11
C ARG A 395 38.77 -6.04 -12.12
N VAL A 396 37.80 -6.92 -12.39
CA VAL A 396 36.61 -7.12 -11.57
C VAL A 396 36.98 -7.75 -10.22
N SER A 397 37.80 -8.80 -10.21
CA SER A 397 38.33 -9.41 -8.97
C SER A 397 39.15 -8.43 -8.12
N THR A 398 39.79 -7.42 -8.73
CA THR A 398 40.55 -6.41 -8.01
C THR A 398 39.65 -5.30 -7.46
N LEU A 399 38.59 -4.90 -8.18
CA LEU A 399 37.58 -3.99 -7.65
C LEU A 399 36.83 -4.62 -6.46
N ALA A 400 36.38 -5.88 -6.56
CA ALA A 400 35.77 -6.60 -5.45
C ALA A 400 36.70 -6.67 -4.23
N ARG A 401 38.00 -6.97 -4.44
CA ARG A 401 39.02 -6.96 -3.38
C ARG A 401 39.20 -5.58 -2.74
N TYR A 402 39.10 -4.49 -3.51
CA TYR A 402 39.14 -3.13 -2.96
C TYR A 402 37.90 -2.79 -2.14
N LEU A 403 36.71 -3.25 -2.55
CA LEU A 403 35.48 -3.11 -1.74
C LEU A 403 35.64 -3.84 -0.40
N GLY A 404 36.01 -5.13 -0.39
CA GLY A 404 36.24 -5.88 0.86
C GLY A 404 37.36 -5.30 1.74
N ALA A 405 38.42 -4.76 1.13
CA ALA A 405 39.48 -4.02 1.83
C ALA A 405 39.00 -2.67 2.41
N SER A 406 37.98 -2.04 1.81
CA SER A 406 37.31 -0.86 2.36
C SER A 406 36.43 -1.26 3.56
N ARG A 407 35.55 -2.26 3.39
CA ARG A 407 34.63 -2.75 4.45
C ARG A 407 35.36 -3.14 5.73
N SER A 408 36.38 -3.99 5.61
CA SER A 408 37.22 -4.43 6.74
C SER A 408 37.97 -3.29 7.47
N ARG A 409 38.22 -2.16 6.80
CA ARG A 409 38.80 -0.95 7.41
C ARG A 409 37.75 0.03 7.93
N GLY A 410 36.55 0.05 7.36
CA GLY A 410 35.49 1.02 7.63
C GLY A 410 35.15 1.16 9.10
N ARG A 411 34.95 0.05 9.83
CA ARG A 411 34.67 0.07 11.27
C ARG A 411 35.80 0.67 12.12
N THR A 412 37.05 0.48 11.70
CA THR A 412 38.22 1.04 12.38
C THR A 412 38.44 2.51 12.02
N LEU A 413 38.08 2.93 10.81
CA LEU A 413 38.10 4.33 10.39
C LEU A 413 37.00 5.14 11.08
N GLN A 414 35.76 4.63 11.09
CA GLN A 414 34.61 5.21 11.79
C GLN A 414 34.95 5.53 13.25
N ARG A 415 35.50 4.56 14.00
CA ARG A 415 35.96 4.73 15.39
C ARG A 415 37.03 5.82 15.58
N LYS A 416 37.88 6.07 14.58
CA LYS A 416 38.85 7.18 14.64
C LYS A 416 38.16 8.54 14.46
N VAL A 417 37.17 8.63 13.57
CA VAL A 417 36.38 9.86 13.39
C VAL A 417 35.51 10.12 14.64
N GLU A 418 34.88 9.09 15.20
CA GLU A 418 34.11 9.17 16.45
C GLU A 418 34.96 9.69 17.62
N LYS A 419 36.20 9.21 17.77
CA LYS A 419 37.12 9.70 18.81
C LYS A 419 37.69 11.09 18.51
N ALA A 420 37.88 11.46 17.24
CA ALA A 420 38.29 12.82 16.85
C ALA A 420 37.18 13.86 17.09
N CYS A 421 35.92 13.48 16.86
CA CYS A 421 34.75 14.35 17.04
C CYS A 421 34.16 14.31 18.46
N HIS A 422 34.77 13.63 19.42
CA HIS A 422 34.21 13.37 20.74
C HIS A 422 33.73 14.64 21.47
N SER A 423 34.54 15.71 21.49
CA SER A 423 34.18 17.00 22.10
C SER A 423 32.96 17.64 21.43
N TYR A 424 32.97 17.70 20.10
CA TYR A 424 31.86 18.25 19.29
C TYR A 424 30.54 17.50 19.57
N LEU A 425 30.60 16.16 19.65
CA LEU A 425 29.44 15.31 19.94
C LEU A 425 28.86 15.57 21.35
N VAL A 426 29.72 15.69 22.37
CA VAL A 426 29.31 15.95 23.76
C VAL A 426 28.73 17.36 23.93
N GLU A 427 29.31 18.36 23.25
CA GLU A 427 28.82 19.76 23.24
C GLU A 427 27.43 19.85 22.58
N HIS A 428 27.24 19.21 21.42
CA HIS A 428 25.97 19.29 20.69
C HIS A 428 24.87 18.42 21.33
N LEU A 429 25.23 17.38 22.09
CA LEU A 429 24.30 16.68 22.99
C LEU A 429 23.80 17.60 24.13
N HIS A 430 24.69 18.34 24.79
CA HIS A 430 24.29 19.34 25.80
C HIS A 430 23.38 20.44 25.22
N MET A 431 23.68 20.92 24.00
CA MET A 431 22.85 21.91 23.32
C MET A 431 21.44 21.39 22.99
N LEU A 432 21.29 20.12 22.58
CA LEU A 432 19.97 19.48 22.42
C LEU A 432 19.20 19.38 23.74
N HIS A 433 19.88 19.36 24.90
CA HIS A 433 19.22 19.35 26.20
C HIS A 433 18.72 20.75 26.62
N LEU A 434 19.50 21.79 26.35
CA LEU A 434 19.22 23.17 26.78
C LEU A 434 18.22 23.90 25.86
N SER A 435 18.21 23.61 24.56
CA SER A 435 17.53 24.44 23.55
C SER A 435 15.99 24.37 23.56
N GLN A 436 15.35 23.68 24.51
CA GLN A 436 13.90 23.77 24.74
C GLN A 436 13.49 24.69 25.91
N GLN A 437 14.44 25.24 26.69
CA GLN A 437 14.13 26.19 27.77
C GLN A 437 14.08 27.66 27.34
N HIS A 438 13.19 27.97 26.39
CA HIS A 438 12.71 29.34 26.16
C HIS A 438 11.29 29.53 26.71
N HIS A 439 11.12 29.38 28.04
CA HIS A 439 10.23 30.20 28.88
C HIS A 439 10.42 29.86 30.37
N THR A 440 10.18 30.85 31.24
CA THR A 440 10.28 30.84 32.72
C THR A 440 11.68 30.62 33.32
N SER A 441 12.06 31.52 34.22
CA SER A 441 13.37 31.58 34.88
C SER A 441 13.30 31.07 36.33
N GLU A 442 13.23 29.75 36.52
CA GLU A 442 13.31 29.11 37.85
C GLU A 442 13.68 27.61 37.72
N ALA A 443 14.94 27.30 37.37
CA ALA A 443 15.35 25.92 37.03
C ALA A 443 16.68 25.43 37.66
N GLU A 444 17.36 26.20 38.51
CA GLU A 444 18.55 25.74 39.25
C GLU A 444 18.19 24.90 40.49
N ARG A 445 17.51 23.75 40.31
CA ARG A 445 17.14 22.88 41.45
C ARG A 445 16.84 21.40 41.18
N CYS A 446 17.38 20.80 40.12
CA CYS A 446 17.13 19.36 39.82
C CYS A 446 17.90 18.35 40.70
N CYS A 447 18.81 18.78 41.59
CA CYS A 447 19.65 17.85 42.37
C CYS A 447 19.81 18.25 43.85
N HIS A 448 18.71 18.50 44.57
CA HIS A 448 18.68 18.41 46.04
C HIS A 448 17.24 18.21 46.55
N GLY A 449 16.99 17.11 47.27
CA GLY A 449 15.79 16.96 48.11
C GLY A 449 14.84 15.81 47.74
N TRP A 450 15.19 14.58 48.12
CA TRP A 450 14.18 13.61 48.59
C TRP A 450 14.79 12.63 49.60
N GLU A 451 14.83 13.02 50.87
CA GLU A 451 15.05 12.06 51.96
C GLU A 451 13.75 11.31 52.27
N THR A 452 13.86 10.15 52.92
CA THR A 452 12.79 9.20 53.30
C THR A 452 12.14 8.41 52.14
N GLY A 453 12.32 7.08 52.15
CA GLY A 453 11.29 6.17 51.64
C GLY A 453 11.63 5.13 50.55
N GLY A 454 12.88 4.92 50.14
CA GLY A 454 13.22 3.81 49.24
C GLY A 454 14.61 3.90 48.63
N GLU A 455 15.54 3.06 49.09
CA GLU A 455 16.95 3.15 48.70
C GLU A 455 17.25 2.48 47.34
N CYS A 456 18.01 3.19 46.50
CA CYS A 456 18.98 2.56 45.62
C CYS A 456 20.33 2.59 46.34
N THR A 457 20.76 1.47 46.94
CA THR A 457 22.09 1.39 47.58
C THR A 457 23.18 1.17 46.52
N PRO A 458 24.20 2.05 46.43
CA PRO A 458 25.33 1.82 45.54
C PRO A 458 26.27 0.77 46.13
N ALA A 459 26.62 -0.25 45.34
CA ALA A 459 27.71 -1.13 45.69
C ALA A 459 29.06 -0.42 45.45
N SER A 460 29.74 -0.07 46.53
CA SER A 460 31.20 0.06 46.50
C SER A 460 31.81 -1.30 46.10
N GLU A 461 32.89 -1.39 45.32
CA GLU A 461 33.93 -0.39 45.03
C GLU A 461 34.31 -0.38 43.54
N GLY A 462 34.73 0.76 42.99
CA GLY A 462 35.60 0.82 41.80
C GLY A 462 35.08 1.46 40.51
N GLY A 463 33.78 1.76 40.36
CA GLY A 463 33.23 2.38 39.14
C GLY A 463 33.04 3.90 39.23
N THR A 464 33.39 4.64 38.18
CA THR A 464 33.11 6.08 38.05
C THR A 464 31.77 6.31 37.35
N VAL A 465 30.77 6.80 38.09
CA VAL A 465 29.45 7.12 37.53
C VAL A 465 29.50 8.47 36.80
N ILE A 466 29.32 8.45 35.47
CA ILE A 466 28.92 9.64 34.70
C ILE A 466 27.42 9.82 34.90
N GLN A 467 27.00 10.94 35.48
CA GLN A 467 25.63 11.16 35.95
C GLN A 467 24.98 12.37 35.26
N GLU A 468 24.48 12.15 34.04
CA GLU A 468 23.72 13.17 33.29
C GLU A 468 22.23 13.12 33.67
N CYS A 469 21.72 14.22 34.23
CA CYS A 469 20.30 14.35 34.62
C CYS A 469 19.48 14.97 33.48
N VAL A 470 18.36 14.33 33.11
CA VAL A 470 17.50 14.77 32.00
C VAL A 470 16.20 15.38 32.53
N ASN A 471 15.96 16.66 32.20
CA ASN A 471 14.76 17.43 32.57
C ASN A 471 13.42 16.72 32.21
N PRO A 472 12.46 16.60 33.15
CA PRO A 472 11.21 15.84 32.94
C PRO A 472 10.18 16.49 31.99
N ASN A 473 10.31 17.77 31.61
CA ASN A 473 9.35 18.44 30.70
C ASN A 473 9.57 18.13 29.20
N LEU A 474 10.52 17.25 28.88
CA LEU A 474 10.80 16.81 27.50
C LEU A 474 9.61 16.02 26.92
N GLN A 475 8.83 16.62 26.02
CA GLN A 475 7.99 15.89 25.02
C GLN A 475 8.87 15.24 23.93
N VAL A 476 9.93 14.58 24.35
CA VAL A 476 10.87 13.90 23.48
C VAL A 476 10.31 12.54 23.08
N ARG A 477 10.19 12.33 21.78
CA ARG A 477 9.89 11.01 21.19
C ARG A 477 10.85 9.97 21.78
N ALA A 478 10.33 8.82 22.22
CA ALA A 478 11.13 7.72 22.80
C ALA A 478 12.36 7.35 21.96
N ASN A 479 12.29 7.55 20.64
CA ASN A 479 13.42 7.51 19.72
C ASN A 479 14.64 8.28 20.24
N LEU A 480 14.56 9.59 20.54
CA LEU A 480 15.77 10.37 20.86
C LEU A 480 16.48 9.84 22.11
N LEU A 481 15.73 9.39 23.12
CA LEU A 481 16.25 8.71 24.31
C LEU A 481 17.00 7.40 23.94
N GLN A 482 16.43 6.60 23.03
CA GLN A 482 17.10 5.42 22.44
C GLN A 482 18.36 5.80 21.62
N HIS A 483 18.37 6.97 20.98
CA HIS A 483 19.48 7.45 20.14
C HIS A 483 20.63 8.04 20.96
N VAL A 484 20.34 8.81 22.03
CA VAL A 484 21.33 9.24 23.02
C VAL A 484 21.99 8.02 23.65
N LYS A 485 21.21 7.01 24.07
CA LYS A 485 21.74 5.71 24.51
C LYS A 485 22.66 5.06 23.47
N SER A 486 22.33 5.12 22.18
CA SER A 486 23.20 4.56 21.13
C SER A 486 24.51 5.34 20.94
N LEU A 487 24.49 6.67 21.08
CA LEU A 487 25.67 7.52 20.92
C LEU A 487 26.58 7.47 22.16
N MET A 488 26.02 7.43 23.37
CA MET A 488 26.79 7.27 24.61
C MET A 488 27.46 5.89 24.71
N MET A 489 26.83 4.83 24.17
CA MET A 489 27.44 3.50 23.97
C MET A 489 28.57 3.47 22.91
N VAL A 490 28.73 4.52 22.10
CA VAL A 490 29.86 4.70 21.16
C VAL A 490 30.95 5.59 21.77
N LEU A 491 30.59 6.51 22.66
CA LEU A 491 31.51 7.47 23.30
C LEU A 491 32.25 6.88 24.52
N SER A 492 31.77 5.79 25.13
CA SER A 492 32.44 5.09 26.23
C SER A 492 32.93 3.69 25.82
N ASP A 493 34.25 3.46 25.82
CA ASP A 493 34.83 2.13 25.61
C ASP A 493 34.54 1.16 26.79
N SER A 494 34.13 1.68 27.96
CA SER A 494 33.91 0.91 29.19
C SER A 494 32.47 0.37 29.34
N CYS A 495 31.49 1.01 28.69
CA CYS A 495 30.08 0.78 28.99
C CYS A 495 29.58 -0.56 28.39
N ARG A 496 29.23 -1.52 29.26
CA ARG A 496 28.78 -2.86 28.83
C ARG A 496 27.27 -2.91 28.64
N GLU A 497 26.52 -2.26 29.52
CA GLU A 497 25.07 -2.13 29.44
C GLU A 497 24.65 -0.74 29.90
N MET A 498 23.62 -0.18 29.27
CA MET A 498 23.11 1.16 29.59
C MET A 498 21.61 1.08 29.87
N VAL A 499 21.24 1.11 31.14
CA VAL A 499 19.84 1.04 31.59
C VAL A 499 19.18 2.39 31.35
N LEU A 500 18.01 2.39 30.73
CA LEU A 500 17.22 3.59 30.48
C LEU A 500 15.90 3.44 31.25
N GLN A 501 15.80 4.16 32.37
CA GLN A 501 14.73 3.95 33.34
C GLN A 501 13.62 4.98 33.10
N TYR A 502 12.62 4.59 32.32
CA TYR A 502 11.48 5.43 31.98
C TYR A 502 10.30 5.19 32.93
N SER A 503 9.82 6.25 33.56
CA SER A 503 8.52 6.30 34.24
C SER A 503 7.60 7.27 33.51
N PRO A 504 6.33 6.93 33.23
CA PRO A 504 5.39 7.87 32.61
C PRO A 504 4.95 9.02 33.54
N TRP A 505 5.41 9.05 34.80
CA TRP A 505 5.04 10.07 35.80
C TRP A 505 6.22 10.54 36.68
N LYS A 506 7.47 10.13 36.39
CA LYS A 506 8.69 10.57 37.07
C LYS A 506 9.88 10.57 36.09
N ASP A 507 10.97 11.20 36.51
CA ASP A 507 12.14 11.54 35.70
C ASP A 507 12.75 10.35 34.95
N SER A 508 13.36 10.62 33.79
CA SER A 508 14.03 9.62 32.96
C SER A 508 15.54 9.68 33.15
N SER A 509 16.16 8.58 33.61
CA SER A 509 17.61 8.48 33.79
C SER A 509 18.24 7.47 32.82
N LEU A 510 19.49 7.72 32.45
CA LEU A 510 20.38 6.74 31.81
C LEU A 510 21.50 6.40 32.79
N CYS A 511 21.67 5.11 33.09
CA CYS A 511 22.74 4.60 33.94
C CYS A 511 23.62 3.65 33.14
N CYS A 512 24.93 3.89 33.11
CA CYS A 512 25.91 2.99 32.52
C CYS A 512 26.39 1.94 33.55
N HIS A 513 26.61 0.71 33.08
CA HIS A 513 27.22 -0.38 33.85
C HIS A 513 28.52 -0.81 33.17
N GLU A 514 29.65 -0.55 33.84
CA GLU A 514 31.00 -0.93 33.38
C GLU A 514 31.32 -2.39 33.76
N ALA A 515 32.35 -2.97 33.12
CA ALA A 515 32.90 -4.26 33.53
C ALA A 515 34.12 -4.06 34.44
N ASN A 516 34.20 -4.76 35.57
CA ASN A 516 35.34 -4.69 36.49
C ASN A 516 36.66 -5.17 35.84
N THR A 517 37.40 -4.24 35.24
CA THR A 517 38.80 -4.43 34.84
C THR A 517 39.73 -3.80 35.87
N SER A 518 40.21 -4.62 36.80
CA SER A 518 41.05 -4.21 37.93
C SER A 518 42.50 -3.89 37.52
N SER A 519 42.73 -2.70 36.94
CA SER A 519 44.08 -2.20 36.63
C SER A 519 44.25 -0.69 36.85
N SER A 520 44.79 -0.34 38.02
CA SER A 520 45.65 0.84 38.30
C SER A 520 45.23 2.20 37.72
N SER A 521 44.39 2.91 38.48
CA SER A 521 44.59 4.32 38.89
C SER A 521 45.42 5.25 37.96
N SER A 522 44.72 6.05 37.15
CA SER A 522 45.18 7.40 36.78
C SER A 522 43.98 8.34 36.86
N THR A 523 44.01 9.31 37.79
CA THR A 523 42.91 10.25 37.99
C THR A 523 42.74 11.17 36.76
N PRO A 524 41.56 11.22 36.12
CA PRO A 524 41.29 12.20 35.09
C PRO A 524 41.08 13.57 35.74
N THR A 525 42.13 14.37 35.85
CA THR A 525 42.01 15.79 36.16
C THR A 525 41.20 16.48 35.06
N VAL A 526 40.01 16.96 35.39
CA VAL A 526 39.15 17.72 34.46
C VAL A 526 39.94 18.90 33.88
N PRO A 527 40.23 18.92 32.58
CA PRO A 527 40.92 20.05 31.99
C PRO A 527 39.89 21.17 31.79
N HIS A 528 40.02 22.26 32.54
CA HIS A 528 39.26 23.49 32.33
C HIS A 528 39.71 24.15 31.01
N ILE A 529 39.32 23.56 29.87
CA ILE A 529 39.57 24.14 28.55
C ILE A 529 38.51 25.20 28.30
N SER A 530 38.86 26.44 28.63
CA SER A 530 38.16 27.58 28.04
C SER A 530 38.24 27.49 26.52
N MET A 531 37.11 27.64 25.82
CA MET A 531 37.10 28.02 24.39
C MET A 531 37.54 29.48 24.22
N THR A 532 38.72 29.82 24.75
CA THR A 532 39.40 31.07 24.39
C THR A 532 39.88 30.95 22.96
N LYS A 533 39.57 31.96 22.14
CA LYS A 533 40.24 32.15 20.86
C LYS A 533 41.74 32.26 21.14
N THR A 534 42.50 31.22 20.83
CA THR A 534 43.96 31.23 21.00
C THR A 534 44.56 32.19 19.97
N HIS A 535 44.71 33.47 20.37
CA HIS A 535 45.71 34.33 19.76
C HIS A 535 47.05 33.60 19.87
N ALA A 536 47.57 33.14 18.72
CA ALA A 536 48.80 32.38 18.67
C ALA A 536 49.95 33.21 19.27
N GLY A 537 50.61 32.68 20.30
CA GLY A 537 51.73 33.34 20.95
C GLY A 537 52.87 33.56 19.95
N GLU A 538 53.29 34.81 19.78
CA GLU A 538 54.19 35.24 18.70
C GLU A 538 55.56 34.56 18.79
N LYS A 539 55.79 33.57 17.91
CA LYS A 539 57.09 32.90 17.73
C LYS A 539 57.60 33.04 16.31
N THR A 540 58.32 34.14 16.08
CA THR A 540 59.38 34.29 15.05
C THR A 540 59.09 33.67 13.68
N ARG A 541 58.40 34.42 12.82
CA ARG A 541 58.15 34.12 11.40
C ARG A 541 59.39 33.59 10.64
N LYS A 542 59.22 32.48 9.92
CA LYS A 542 59.86 32.26 8.59
C LYS A 542 58.92 31.46 7.67
N ALA A 543 58.59 32.05 6.52
CA ALA A 543 58.00 31.46 5.31
C ALA A 543 56.83 30.44 5.47
N GLY A 544 55.61 30.83 5.07
CA GLY A 544 54.47 29.88 5.06
C GLY A 544 53.07 30.45 4.73
N GLN A 545 52.90 31.59 4.05
CA GLN A 545 51.55 32.19 3.84
C GLN A 545 50.58 31.32 2.99
N GLN A 546 51.08 30.24 2.39
CA GLN A 546 50.26 29.21 1.72
C GLN A 546 49.60 28.24 2.72
N ASP A 547 50.27 27.96 3.84
CA ASP A 547 49.93 26.88 4.78
C ASP A 547 48.76 27.27 5.70
N ASP A 548 48.73 28.51 6.20
CA ASP A 548 47.63 29.08 7.03
C ASP A 548 46.24 28.83 6.39
N HIS A 549 46.15 28.94 5.05
CA HIS A 549 44.90 28.74 4.32
C HIS A 549 44.56 27.25 4.14
N ILE A 550 45.57 26.39 3.98
CA ILE A 550 45.39 24.94 3.88
C ILE A 550 44.96 24.36 5.24
N GLU A 551 45.60 24.79 6.32
CA GLU A 551 45.23 24.42 7.70
C GLU A 551 43.79 24.86 8.01
N ARG A 552 43.41 26.10 7.68
CA ARG A 552 42.03 26.58 7.87
C ARG A 552 40.99 25.79 7.07
N LEU A 553 41.31 25.37 5.84
CA LEU A 553 40.44 24.49 5.05
C LEU A 553 40.32 23.08 5.67
N GLN A 554 41.39 22.55 6.25
CA GLN A 554 41.36 21.26 6.95
C GLN A 554 40.50 21.31 8.22
N VAL A 555 40.58 22.41 8.99
CA VAL A 555 39.72 22.63 10.17
C VAL A 555 38.23 22.65 9.76
N LEU A 556 37.87 23.42 8.73
CA LEU A 556 36.49 23.48 8.23
C LEU A 556 35.99 22.12 7.70
N ALA A 557 36.85 21.33 7.05
CA ALA A 557 36.52 19.99 6.58
C ALA A 557 36.31 19.00 7.76
N GLY A 558 37.10 19.13 8.83
CA GLY A 558 36.92 18.36 10.06
C GLY A 558 35.61 18.70 10.79
N GLU A 559 35.26 19.99 10.84
CA GLU A 559 34.01 20.45 11.45
C GLU A 559 32.77 19.94 10.69
N ASP A 560 32.77 20.01 9.35
CA ASP A 560 31.74 19.39 8.49
C ASP A 560 31.67 17.86 8.71
N GLN A 561 32.81 17.17 8.84
CA GLN A 561 32.84 15.74 9.15
C GLN A 561 32.18 15.42 10.51
N CYS A 562 32.42 16.24 11.54
CA CYS A 562 31.79 16.05 12.86
C CYS A 562 30.29 16.42 12.85
N LYS A 563 29.89 17.48 12.13
CA LYS A 563 28.48 17.83 11.87
C LYS A 563 27.73 16.67 11.21
N ARG A 564 28.30 16.06 10.16
CA ARG A 564 27.74 14.88 9.49
C ARG A 564 27.68 13.65 10.40
N LEU A 565 28.72 13.40 11.19
CA LEU A 565 28.75 12.26 12.12
C LEU A 565 27.64 12.37 13.18
N PHE A 566 27.45 13.57 13.75
CA PHE A 566 26.39 13.85 14.71
C PHE A 566 25.00 13.60 14.10
N GLN A 567 24.69 14.31 13.00
CA GLN A 567 23.39 14.19 12.33
C GLN A 567 23.12 12.76 11.80
N GLY A 568 24.14 12.08 11.28
CA GLY A 568 24.05 10.68 10.86
C GLY A 568 23.79 9.72 12.01
N SER A 569 24.29 10.01 13.22
CA SER A 569 24.04 9.19 14.42
C SER A 569 22.64 9.40 14.99
N LEU A 570 22.04 10.57 14.79
CA LEU A 570 20.63 10.82 15.10
C LEU A 570 19.64 10.05 14.19
N LEU A 571 20.12 9.42 13.10
CA LEU A 571 19.35 8.48 12.27
C LEU A 571 19.59 7.00 12.64
N GLY A 572 20.49 6.71 13.59
CA GLY A 572 20.74 5.37 14.12
C GLY A 572 22.17 4.84 13.95
N PRO A 573 22.46 3.66 14.52
CA PRO A 573 23.80 3.05 14.51
C PRO A 573 24.29 2.73 13.09
N VAL A 574 25.61 2.60 12.92
CA VAL A 574 26.18 2.09 11.67
C VAL A 574 26.06 0.56 11.65
N PRO A 575 25.39 -0.05 10.65
CA PRO A 575 25.48 -1.50 10.47
C PRO A 575 26.87 -1.86 9.98
N PHE A 576 27.56 -2.73 10.74
CA PHE A 576 28.87 -3.27 10.36
C PHE A 576 28.79 -4.80 10.28
N ILE A 577 29.22 -5.33 9.15
CA ILE A 577 29.29 -6.74 8.84
C ILE A 577 30.44 -7.39 9.61
N ARG A 578 30.26 -8.65 10.05
CA ARG A 578 31.29 -9.44 10.72
C ARG A 578 31.65 -10.68 9.91
N ASP A 579 32.65 -10.55 9.04
CA ASP A 579 33.18 -11.68 8.28
C ASP A 579 34.06 -12.55 9.18
N GLN A 580 33.51 -13.68 9.64
CA GLN A 580 34.15 -14.61 10.59
C GLN A 580 34.59 -15.94 9.94
N ASN A 581 34.04 -16.27 8.77
CA ASN A 581 34.32 -17.50 8.04
C ASN A 581 35.08 -17.20 6.73
N SER A 582 35.72 -18.22 6.17
CA SER A 582 36.19 -18.18 4.79
C SER A 582 35.00 -17.93 3.83
N PRO A 583 35.15 -17.04 2.83
CA PRO A 583 34.08 -16.81 1.85
C PRO A 583 33.87 -18.03 0.97
N LEU A 584 32.61 -18.34 0.65
CA LEU A 584 32.26 -19.29 -0.40
C LEU A 584 32.50 -18.64 -1.76
N ASP A 585 33.13 -19.38 -2.68
CA ASP A 585 33.35 -18.88 -4.05
C ASP A 585 32.05 -18.96 -4.86
N ILE A 586 31.61 -17.80 -5.35
CA ILE A 586 30.48 -17.63 -6.28
C ILE A 586 30.93 -17.05 -7.63
N THR A 587 32.25 -17.05 -7.91
CA THR A 587 32.84 -16.34 -9.06
C THR A 587 32.27 -16.83 -10.39
N GLY A 588 31.56 -15.94 -11.09
CA GLY A 588 30.93 -16.22 -12.38
C GLY A 588 29.72 -17.15 -12.31
N LEU A 589 29.15 -17.39 -11.12
CA LEU A 589 27.94 -18.22 -10.94
C LEU A 589 26.78 -17.71 -11.81
N GLY A 590 26.65 -16.39 -11.99
CA GLY A 590 25.59 -15.76 -12.79
C GLY A 590 25.60 -16.11 -14.28
N CYS A 591 26.72 -16.57 -14.86
CA CYS A 591 26.72 -17.09 -16.24
C CYS A 591 26.71 -18.63 -16.32
N ARG A 592 26.63 -19.33 -15.18
CA ARG A 592 26.61 -20.80 -15.11
C ARG A 592 25.22 -21.35 -14.78
N THR A 593 24.28 -20.50 -14.36
CA THR A 593 22.93 -20.88 -13.94
C THR A 593 21.87 -20.31 -14.87
N ASN A 594 20.90 -21.13 -15.29
CA ASN A 594 19.70 -20.70 -16.03
C ASN A 594 18.70 -19.88 -15.17
N LYS A 595 19.19 -19.31 -14.06
CA LYS A 595 18.52 -18.35 -13.19
C LYS A 595 19.57 -17.32 -12.79
N THR A 596 19.40 -16.10 -13.25
CA THR A 596 20.25 -14.95 -12.91
C THR A 596 19.56 -14.15 -11.82
N LEU A 597 20.24 -13.92 -10.69
CA LEU A 597 19.74 -12.99 -9.66
C LEU A 597 20.07 -11.55 -10.05
N SER A 598 19.09 -10.65 -10.01
CA SER A 598 19.34 -9.21 -9.88
C SER A 598 19.61 -8.86 -8.41
N PHE A 599 20.46 -7.85 -8.15
CA PHE A 599 20.87 -7.47 -6.80
C PHE A 599 20.45 -6.03 -6.53
N LEU A 600 19.56 -5.81 -5.56
CA LEU A 600 18.99 -4.49 -5.30
C LEU A 600 18.96 -4.19 -3.81
N ALA A 601 19.25 -2.95 -3.44
CA ALA A 601 19.14 -2.45 -2.08
C ALA A 601 17.88 -1.61 -1.88
N VAL A 602 17.22 -1.78 -0.73
CA VAL A 602 16.02 -1.02 -0.32
C VAL A 602 16.34 -0.32 1.00
N ASP A 603 16.05 0.99 1.09
CA ASP A 603 16.27 1.69 2.35
C ASP A 603 15.35 1.18 3.46
N SER A 604 15.97 0.56 4.45
CA SER A 604 15.32 0.04 5.65
C SER A 604 14.74 1.14 6.56
N LEU A 605 15.18 2.40 6.46
CA LEU A 605 14.64 3.47 7.32
C LEU A 605 13.24 3.86 6.84
N HIS A 606 13.05 4.07 5.53
CA HIS A 606 11.78 4.47 4.93
C HIS A 606 10.84 3.32 4.57
N HIS A 607 11.35 2.09 4.41
CA HIS A 607 10.56 0.96 3.88
C HIS A 607 10.46 -0.24 4.83
N GLN A 608 10.45 0.00 6.14
CA GLN A 608 10.23 -1.05 7.16
C GLN A 608 8.97 -1.88 6.91
N ASP A 609 7.88 -1.23 6.50
CA ASP A 609 6.62 -1.90 6.14
C ASP A 609 6.76 -2.92 5.00
N MET A 610 7.72 -2.73 4.09
CA MET A 610 7.98 -3.67 2.99
C MET A 610 8.68 -4.93 3.50
N ALA A 611 9.69 -4.78 4.36
CA ALA A 611 10.34 -5.91 5.02
C ALA A 611 9.35 -6.67 5.92
N ASN A 612 8.53 -5.96 6.70
CA ASN A 612 7.49 -6.55 7.55
C ASN A 612 6.46 -7.38 6.73
N ARG A 613 6.09 -6.92 5.53
CA ARG A 613 5.21 -7.66 4.59
C ARG A 613 5.85 -8.92 4.01
N LEU A 614 7.17 -8.93 3.87
CA LEU A 614 7.98 -10.09 3.49
C LEU A 614 8.34 -10.99 4.70
N GLY A 615 7.67 -10.83 5.84
CA GLY A 615 7.90 -11.62 7.07
C GLY A 615 9.15 -11.23 7.87
N VAL A 616 9.85 -10.15 7.48
CA VAL A 616 11.10 -9.73 8.10
C VAL A 616 10.85 -8.63 9.14
N ASN A 617 10.94 -8.99 10.42
CA ASN A 617 11.13 -7.99 11.47
C ASN A 617 12.58 -7.49 11.46
N LEU A 618 12.79 -6.25 11.02
CA LEU A 618 14.10 -5.62 10.89
C LEU A 618 14.78 -5.30 12.24
N SER A 619 14.01 -5.10 13.30
CA SER A 619 14.54 -4.71 14.62
C SER A 619 15.17 -5.88 15.38
N SER A 620 14.96 -7.12 14.93
CA SER A 620 15.48 -8.35 15.54
C SER A 620 16.56 -9.05 14.71
N ARG A 621 17.17 -8.36 13.74
CA ARG A 621 18.25 -8.88 12.88
C ARG A 621 19.64 -8.36 13.35
N ASP A 622 20.70 -9.08 12.98
CA ASP A 622 22.09 -8.69 13.23
C ASP A 622 22.87 -8.56 11.90
N PRO A 623 23.37 -7.36 11.53
CA PRO A 623 23.18 -6.09 12.23
C PRO A 623 21.74 -5.55 12.13
N PRO A 624 21.31 -4.69 13.08
CA PRO A 624 19.94 -4.19 13.14
C PRO A 624 19.59 -3.35 11.91
N ASN A 625 18.30 -3.38 11.55
CA ASN A 625 17.76 -2.77 10.32
C ASN A 625 18.36 -3.33 9.01
N THR A 626 19.00 -4.51 9.04
CA THR A 626 19.45 -5.18 7.81
C THR A 626 18.82 -6.56 7.64
N ALA A 627 18.54 -6.94 6.39
CA ALA A 627 18.05 -8.28 6.03
C ALA A 627 18.20 -8.53 4.53
N ALA A 628 18.42 -9.79 4.14
CA ALA A 628 18.40 -10.21 2.74
C ALA A 628 17.19 -11.11 2.46
N VAL A 629 16.50 -10.87 1.35
CA VAL A 629 15.34 -11.64 0.87
C VAL A 629 15.51 -11.90 -0.62
N ILE A 630 15.34 -13.14 -1.08
CA ILE A 630 15.19 -13.43 -2.52
C ILE A 630 13.70 -13.44 -2.83
N VAL A 631 13.29 -12.70 -3.86
CA VAL A 631 11.93 -12.68 -4.41
C VAL A 631 11.96 -13.30 -5.80
N ASP A 632 11.11 -14.29 -6.04
CA ASP A 632 11.02 -15.06 -7.27
C ASP A 632 9.57 -15.01 -7.77
N VAL A 633 9.31 -14.08 -8.70
CA VAL A 633 7.96 -13.78 -9.18
C VAL A 633 7.39 -14.92 -10.02
N GLU A 634 8.22 -15.60 -10.82
CA GLU A 634 7.81 -16.77 -11.61
C GLU A 634 7.35 -17.95 -10.74
N ARG A 635 7.91 -18.07 -9.53
CA ARG A 635 7.56 -19.13 -8.57
C ARG A 635 6.51 -18.72 -7.52
N GLU A 636 6.00 -17.48 -7.58
CA GLU A 636 5.21 -16.86 -6.50
C GLU A 636 5.83 -17.07 -5.10
N ALA A 637 7.17 -16.99 -5.01
CA ALA A 637 7.92 -17.38 -3.83
C ALA A 637 8.85 -16.25 -3.35
N HIS A 638 9.04 -16.18 -2.04
CA HIS A 638 10.13 -15.42 -1.44
C HIS A 638 10.83 -16.28 -0.39
N PHE A 639 12.09 -15.94 -0.13
CA PHE A 639 13.00 -16.67 0.74
C PHE A 639 13.71 -15.64 1.63
N ILE A 640 13.72 -15.82 2.95
CA ILE A 640 14.45 -14.94 3.89
C ILE A 640 15.81 -15.56 4.22
N LEU A 641 16.86 -14.76 4.30
CA LEU A 641 18.12 -15.15 4.94
C LEU A 641 17.94 -15.22 6.46
N ASP A 642 17.76 -16.43 7.00
CA ASP A 642 17.60 -16.65 8.45
C ASP A 642 18.94 -16.91 9.16
N ALA A 643 19.88 -15.99 8.97
CA ALA A 643 21.18 -15.94 9.65
C ALA A 643 21.62 -14.48 9.84
N SER A 644 22.66 -14.22 10.64
CA SER A 644 23.31 -12.91 10.67
C SER A 644 24.00 -12.60 9.34
N LEU A 645 24.03 -11.33 8.96
CA LEU A 645 24.52 -10.91 7.64
C LEU A 645 26.05 -10.91 7.60
N SER A 646 26.62 -11.72 6.70
CA SER A 646 28.06 -11.84 6.44
C SER A 646 28.31 -12.22 4.98
N LYS A 647 29.54 -12.05 4.47
CA LYS A 647 29.87 -12.50 3.11
C LYS A 647 29.62 -13.99 2.91
N HIS A 648 29.97 -14.81 3.92
CA HIS A 648 29.75 -16.25 3.89
C HIS A 648 28.26 -16.63 3.89
N THR A 649 27.44 -16.06 4.78
CA THR A 649 26.01 -16.40 4.87
C THR A 649 25.22 -15.92 3.66
N LEU A 650 25.55 -14.76 3.10
CA LEU A 650 24.89 -14.25 1.89
C LEU A 650 25.30 -15.03 0.62
N ALA A 651 26.57 -15.45 0.51
CA ALA A 651 27.02 -16.33 -0.57
C ALA A 651 26.38 -17.74 -0.48
N ALA A 652 26.28 -18.32 0.73
CA ALA A 652 25.60 -19.59 0.95
C ALA A 652 24.11 -19.54 0.56
N PHE A 653 23.44 -18.42 0.86
CA PHE A 653 22.04 -18.18 0.52
C PHE A 653 21.80 -18.11 -1.00
N ILE A 654 22.67 -17.40 -1.72
CA ILE A 654 22.69 -17.36 -3.20
C ILE A 654 22.87 -18.77 -3.78
N LEU A 655 23.88 -19.52 -3.32
CA LEU A 655 24.14 -20.88 -3.76
C LEU A 655 22.94 -21.80 -3.51
N ASN A 656 22.39 -21.81 -2.30
CA ASN A 656 21.23 -22.62 -1.95
C ASN A 656 19.99 -22.27 -2.78
N TYR A 657 19.76 -20.99 -3.09
CA TYR A 657 18.68 -20.60 -4.01
C TYR A 657 18.91 -21.14 -5.43
N THR A 658 20.11 -20.97 -5.98
CA THR A 658 20.41 -21.44 -7.35
C THR A 658 20.22 -22.96 -7.49
N HIS A 659 20.69 -23.73 -6.50
CA HIS A 659 20.49 -25.18 -6.40
C HIS A 659 19.05 -25.61 -6.04
N GLY A 660 18.18 -24.69 -5.63
CA GLY A 660 16.80 -25.00 -5.23
C GLY A 660 16.66 -25.67 -3.86
N LEU A 661 17.62 -25.45 -2.96
CA LEU A 661 17.69 -26.02 -1.60
C LEU A 661 16.99 -25.15 -0.53
N LEU A 662 16.30 -24.07 -0.93
CA LEU A 662 15.57 -23.20 -0.02
C LEU A 662 14.06 -23.49 -0.07
N ASP A 663 13.46 -23.67 1.10
CA ASP A 663 12.00 -23.69 1.26
C ASP A 663 11.41 -22.28 1.18
N ARG A 664 10.25 -22.16 0.53
CA ARG A 664 9.54 -20.87 0.43
C ARG A 664 9.11 -20.38 1.82
N THR A 665 9.27 -19.08 2.06
CA THR A 665 8.78 -18.43 3.28
C THR A 665 7.24 -18.41 3.29
N LEU A 666 6.66 -18.71 4.45
CA LEU A 666 5.23 -18.60 4.72
C LEU A 666 5.01 -17.57 5.82
N VAL A 667 4.59 -16.36 5.46
CA VAL A 667 4.23 -15.33 6.44
C VAL A 667 2.88 -15.70 7.05
N SER A 668 2.85 -15.86 8.38
CA SER A 668 1.62 -16.08 9.16
C SER A 668 1.31 -14.79 9.92
N GLY A 669 0.09 -14.28 9.75
CA GLY A 669 -0.36 -13.08 10.47
C GLY A 669 -0.37 -13.32 11.98
N LYS A 670 -0.21 -12.24 12.77
CA LYS A 670 -0.33 -12.34 14.24
C LYS A 670 -1.65 -13.01 14.59
N LYS A 671 -1.58 -14.07 15.38
CA LYS A 671 -2.74 -14.81 15.88
C LYS A 671 -3.50 -13.96 16.90
N GLU A 672 -4.35 -13.05 16.41
CA GLU A 672 -5.32 -12.33 17.24
C GLU A 672 -6.25 -13.36 17.88
N MET A 673 -6.11 -13.55 19.19
CA MET A 673 -6.84 -14.57 19.95
C MET A 673 -8.28 -14.12 20.19
N THR A 674 -9.08 -14.09 19.12
CA THR A 674 -10.52 -13.94 19.15
C THR A 674 -11.13 -15.15 19.87
N HIS A 675 -11.26 -15.06 21.20
CA HIS A 675 -11.91 -16.07 22.02
C HIS A 675 -13.42 -16.03 21.75
N CYS A 676 -13.86 -16.84 20.79
CA CYS A 676 -15.28 -16.99 20.46
C CYS A 676 -16.00 -17.75 21.58
N ASP A 677 -16.53 -17.03 22.56
CA ASP A 677 -17.41 -17.61 23.58
C ASP A 677 -18.65 -18.23 22.92
N THR A 678 -19.03 -19.42 23.40
CA THR A 678 -20.08 -20.27 22.79
C THR A 678 -21.51 -19.72 22.88
N SER A 679 -21.68 -18.48 23.34
CA SER A 679 -22.94 -17.77 23.52
C SER A 679 -23.13 -16.59 22.55
N GLN A 680 -22.13 -16.25 21.73
CA GLN A 680 -22.25 -15.17 20.73
C GLN A 680 -21.78 -15.59 19.34
N MET A 681 -22.43 -15.03 18.33
CA MET A 681 -22.09 -15.19 16.92
C MET A 681 -20.71 -14.58 16.62
N CYS A 682 -19.71 -15.43 16.40
CA CYS A 682 -18.32 -15.04 16.19
C CYS A 682 -17.87 -15.32 14.74
N ILE A 683 -17.11 -14.41 14.15
CA ILE A 683 -16.40 -14.64 12.88
C ILE A 683 -14.93 -14.94 13.22
N GLN A 684 -14.46 -16.14 12.87
CA GLN A 684 -13.10 -16.55 13.20
C GLN A 684 -12.06 -15.83 12.32
N GLU A 685 -11.03 -15.26 12.94
CA GLU A 685 -9.85 -14.78 12.21
C GLU A 685 -8.94 -15.95 11.83
N LEU A 686 -8.54 -16.01 10.56
CA LEU A 686 -7.64 -17.04 10.04
C LEU A 686 -6.23 -16.49 9.79
N THR A 687 -5.25 -17.38 9.95
CA THR A 687 -3.85 -17.18 9.57
C THR A 687 -3.42 -18.27 8.60
N ALA A 688 -2.30 -18.08 7.89
CA ALA A 688 -1.77 -19.06 6.94
C ALA A 688 -1.64 -20.48 7.56
N GLU A 689 -1.25 -20.57 8.84
CA GLU A 689 -1.13 -21.83 9.59
C GLU A 689 -2.46 -22.53 9.91
N ASN A 690 -3.55 -21.77 10.07
CA ASN A 690 -4.85 -22.32 10.49
C ASN A 690 -5.86 -22.43 9.34
N TYR A 691 -5.64 -21.71 8.22
CA TYR A 691 -6.56 -21.62 7.09
C TYR A 691 -7.04 -23.00 6.62
N PHE A 692 -6.11 -23.89 6.29
CA PHE A 692 -6.44 -25.24 5.84
C PHE A 692 -7.00 -26.12 6.97
N LYS A 693 -6.57 -25.92 8.22
CA LYS A 693 -7.08 -26.64 9.41
C LYS A 693 -8.53 -26.29 9.75
N VAL A 694 -9.03 -25.14 9.27
CA VAL A 694 -10.44 -24.73 9.40
C VAL A 694 -11.23 -25.05 8.13
N THR A 695 -10.78 -24.58 6.96
CA THR A 695 -11.52 -24.74 5.69
C THR A 695 -11.70 -26.20 5.25
N GLN A 696 -10.72 -27.07 5.50
CA GLN A 696 -10.76 -28.49 5.12
C GLN A 696 -11.52 -29.38 6.12
N GLN A 697 -12.19 -28.83 7.14
CA GLN A 697 -12.99 -29.63 8.08
C GLN A 697 -14.13 -30.34 7.36
N THR A 698 -14.11 -31.68 7.42
CA THR A 698 -15.11 -32.57 6.82
C THR A 698 -16.47 -32.41 7.48
N GLY A 699 -17.52 -32.34 6.68
CA GLY A 699 -18.91 -32.13 7.13
C GLY A 699 -19.31 -30.66 7.24
N LYS A 700 -18.36 -29.72 7.39
CA LYS A 700 -18.64 -28.29 7.55
C LYS A 700 -18.50 -27.47 6.28
N THR A 701 -19.48 -26.61 6.02
CA THR A 701 -19.41 -25.54 5.02
C THR A 701 -18.68 -24.35 5.63
N VAL A 702 -17.58 -23.89 5.04
CA VAL A 702 -16.77 -22.79 5.58
C VAL A 702 -16.75 -21.61 4.62
N VAL A 703 -17.26 -20.47 5.06
CA VAL A 703 -17.35 -19.23 4.28
C VAL A 703 -16.24 -18.29 4.74
N VAL A 704 -15.35 -17.88 3.84
CA VAL A 704 -14.16 -17.06 4.18
C VAL A 704 -14.13 -15.74 3.42
N LEU A 705 -14.21 -14.63 4.15
CA LEU A 705 -13.95 -13.29 3.61
C LEU A 705 -12.45 -12.99 3.58
N HIS A 706 -11.88 -12.87 2.39
CA HIS A 706 -10.51 -12.41 2.17
C HIS A 706 -10.53 -10.89 2.06
N TYR A 707 -9.75 -10.23 2.91
CA TYR A 707 -9.75 -8.77 3.04
C TYR A 707 -8.34 -8.20 3.22
N ASN A 708 -8.25 -6.87 3.25
CA ASN A 708 -7.05 -6.09 3.54
C ASN A 708 -7.46 -4.97 4.52
N SER A 709 -6.64 -4.71 5.55
CA SER A 709 -6.90 -3.65 6.54
C SER A 709 -7.03 -2.26 5.92
N ASN A 710 -6.35 -2.01 4.80
CA ASN A 710 -6.24 -0.70 4.16
C ASN A 710 -7.22 -0.55 2.96
N CYS A 711 -8.23 -1.41 2.87
CA CYS A 711 -9.16 -1.52 1.74
C CYS A 711 -10.55 -0.97 2.11
N VAL A 712 -10.93 0.18 1.56
CA VAL A 712 -12.20 0.87 1.88
C VAL A 712 -13.43 0.02 1.55
N ALA A 713 -13.41 -0.69 0.41
CA ALA A 713 -14.48 -1.62 0.02
C ALA A 713 -14.59 -2.83 0.97
N CYS A 714 -13.48 -3.26 1.57
CA CYS A 714 -13.45 -4.33 2.55
C CYS A 714 -14.12 -3.87 3.86
N SER A 715 -13.92 -2.61 4.26
CA SER A 715 -14.59 -2.01 5.42
C SER A 715 -16.11 -1.85 5.20
N SER A 716 -16.56 -1.43 4.02
CA SER A 716 -18.01 -1.27 3.75
C SER A 716 -18.76 -2.61 3.70
N ILE A 717 -18.14 -3.66 3.15
CA ILE A 717 -18.72 -5.01 3.08
C ILE A 717 -18.70 -5.75 4.42
N GLY A 718 -17.91 -5.29 5.40
CA GLY A 718 -17.85 -5.88 6.75
C GLY A 718 -19.22 -6.00 7.42
N HIS A 719 -20.09 -4.99 7.31
CA HIS A 719 -21.46 -5.04 7.83
C HIS A 719 -22.30 -6.12 7.12
N THR A 720 -22.26 -6.17 5.78
CA THR A 720 -22.96 -7.18 4.98
C THR A 720 -22.55 -8.59 5.37
N PHE A 721 -21.25 -8.86 5.53
CA PHE A 721 -20.75 -10.17 5.91
C PHE A 721 -21.16 -10.56 7.33
N LEU A 722 -21.14 -9.61 8.28
CA LEU A 722 -21.68 -9.79 9.63
C LEU A 722 -23.19 -10.09 9.62
N THR A 723 -23.99 -9.36 8.82
CA THR A 723 -25.45 -9.59 8.71
C THR A 723 -25.74 -11.01 8.23
N VAL A 724 -25.07 -11.46 7.15
CA VAL A 724 -25.25 -12.81 6.58
C VAL A 724 -24.87 -13.89 7.60
N ALA A 725 -23.72 -13.71 8.26
CA ALA A 725 -23.23 -14.64 9.28
C ALA A 725 -24.15 -14.69 10.52
N HIS A 726 -24.85 -13.60 10.83
CA HIS A 726 -25.87 -13.55 11.87
C HIS A 726 -27.13 -14.33 11.45
N THR A 727 -27.69 -14.04 10.27
CA THR A 727 -28.87 -14.74 9.72
C THR A 727 -28.65 -16.26 9.61
N MET A 728 -27.43 -16.69 9.28
CA MET A 728 -27.08 -18.11 9.16
C MET A 728 -26.56 -18.76 10.45
N HIS A 729 -26.46 -18.05 11.58
CA HIS A 729 -25.86 -18.58 12.81
C HIS A 729 -26.60 -19.81 13.39
N HIS A 730 -27.90 -19.95 13.12
CA HIS A 730 -28.71 -21.09 13.55
C HIS A 730 -28.55 -22.35 12.68
N ILE A 731 -27.87 -22.26 11.52
CA ILE A 731 -27.65 -23.42 10.65
C ILE A 731 -26.48 -24.25 11.21
N PRO A 732 -26.67 -25.54 11.54
CA PRO A 732 -25.57 -26.41 11.93
C PRO A 732 -24.57 -26.58 10.77
N ASP A 733 -23.33 -26.89 11.11
CA ASP A 733 -22.25 -27.19 10.16
C ASP A 733 -21.92 -26.07 9.13
N VAL A 734 -22.39 -24.83 9.36
CA VAL A 734 -21.90 -23.63 8.66
C VAL A 734 -20.95 -22.86 9.58
N THR A 735 -19.83 -22.36 9.04
CA THR A 735 -18.83 -21.60 9.81
C THR A 735 -18.37 -20.40 9.01
N PHE A 736 -18.42 -19.21 9.63
CA PHE A 736 -17.96 -17.96 9.05
C PHE A 736 -16.60 -17.56 9.59
N ALA A 737 -15.71 -17.21 8.69
CA ALA A 737 -14.35 -16.79 8.99
C ALA A 737 -13.91 -15.66 8.07
N ARG A 738 -12.80 -15.01 8.40
CA ARG A 738 -12.15 -14.01 7.54
C ARG A 738 -10.63 -14.14 7.63
N ILE A 739 -9.94 -13.59 6.64
CA ILE A 739 -8.47 -13.55 6.62
C ILE A 739 -7.97 -12.23 6.01
N ASN A 740 -7.03 -11.58 6.70
CA ASN A 740 -6.23 -10.53 6.09
C ASN A 740 -5.26 -11.16 5.07
N ALA A 741 -5.62 -11.14 3.79
CA ALA A 741 -4.87 -11.72 2.69
C ALA A 741 -3.54 -10.99 2.40
N VAL A 742 -3.34 -9.80 2.98
CA VAL A 742 -2.09 -9.03 2.87
C VAL A 742 -1.14 -9.29 4.03
N GLY A 743 -1.64 -9.86 5.14
CA GLY A 743 -0.84 -10.26 6.30
C GLY A 743 -0.51 -11.75 6.36
N ASN A 744 -0.85 -12.53 5.33
CA ASN A 744 -0.69 -13.98 5.28
C ASN A 744 -0.27 -14.45 3.89
N THR A 745 0.78 -15.27 3.79
CA THR A 745 1.14 -15.96 2.55
C THR A 745 0.23 -17.17 2.34
N LEU A 746 -0.55 -17.15 1.28
CA LEU A 746 -1.41 -18.27 0.86
C LEU A 746 -0.82 -18.96 -0.38
N PRO A 747 -1.34 -20.13 -0.81
CA PRO A 747 -1.06 -20.66 -2.14
C PRO A 747 -1.71 -19.83 -3.25
N TRP A 748 -1.11 -19.85 -4.44
CA TRP A 748 -1.52 -19.09 -5.63
C TRP A 748 -3.03 -19.09 -5.94
N HIS A 749 -3.72 -20.23 -5.74
CA HIS A 749 -5.15 -20.36 -6.01
C HIS A 749 -6.06 -19.58 -5.02
N LEU A 750 -5.48 -18.90 -4.02
CA LEU A 750 -6.14 -17.98 -3.10
C LEU A 750 -5.62 -16.53 -3.23
N HIS A 751 -4.75 -16.25 -4.21
CA HIS A 751 -4.28 -14.91 -4.53
C HIS A 751 -5.28 -14.20 -5.45
N PHE A 752 -6.30 -13.58 -4.85
CA PHE A 752 -7.34 -12.86 -5.59
C PHE A 752 -6.86 -11.48 -6.07
N THR A 753 -7.09 -11.18 -7.35
CA THR A 753 -6.71 -9.91 -8.01
C THR A 753 -7.44 -8.68 -7.46
N SER A 754 -8.57 -8.87 -6.79
CA SER A 754 -9.44 -7.81 -6.28
C SER A 754 -10.06 -8.20 -4.95
N LEU A 755 -9.76 -7.40 -3.91
CA LEU A 755 -10.31 -7.55 -2.56
C LEU A 755 -11.43 -6.50 -2.30
N PRO A 756 -12.46 -6.83 -1.51
CA PRO A 756 -12.66 -8.09 -0.79
C PRO A 756 -13.12 -9.23 -1.70
N THR A 757 -12.91 -10.47 -1.24
CA THR A 757 -13.35 -11.68 -1.95
C THR A 757 -14.01 -12.65 -0.97
N ILE A 758 -15.15 -13.23 -1.33
CA ILE A 758 -15.83 -14.27 -0.53
C ILE A 758 -15.65 -15.62 -1.22
N ILE A 759 -15.18 -16.63 -0.50
CA ILE A 759 -15.09 -18.03 -0.98
C ILE A 759 -15.89 -18.95 -0.06
N VAL A 760 -16.61 -19.91 -0.64
CA VAL A 760 -17.32 -20.98 0.06
C VAL A 760 -16.57 -22.29 -0.16
N HIS A 761 -16.20 -22.97 0.93
CA HIS A 761 -15.63 -24.31 0.94
C HIS A 761 -16.73 -25.31 1.33
N PRO A 762 -17.27 -26.12 0.40
CA PRO A 762 -18.42 -27.01 0.65
C PRO A 762 -18.12 -28.11 1.69
N PRO A 763 -19.12 -28.80 2.24
CA PRO A 763 -18.94 -29.69 3.39
C PRO A 763 -18.12 -30.96 3.12
N PHE A 764 -18.14 -31.47 1.89
CA PHE A 764 -17.47 -32.74 1.53
C PHE A 764 -16.47 -32.59 0.39
N ARG A 765 -16.86 -31.95 -0.72
CA ARG A 765 -16.03 -31.83 -1.93
C ARG A 765 -15.16 -30.57 -1.91
N LYS A 766 -14.17 -30.52 -1.02
CA LYS A 766 -13.34 -29.32 -0.76
C LYS A 766 -12.56 -28.78 -1.98
N SER A 767 -12.46 -29.56 -3.07
CA SER A 767 -11.93 -29.13 -4.38
C SER A 767 -12.91 -28.30 -5.20
N GLU A 768 -14.22 -28.38 -4.94
CA GLU A 768 -15.29 -27.63 -5.60
C GLU A 768 -15.60 -26.31 -4.86
N SER A 769 -14.57 -25.67 -4.28
CA SER A 769 -14.75 -24.41 -3.55
C SER A 769 -14.99 -23.24 -4.52
N ARG A 770 -15.96 -22.39 -4.22
CA ARG A 770 -16.50 -21.39 -5.15
C ARG A 770 -16.26 -19.97 -4.67
N VAL A 771 -15.89 -19.08 -5.59
CA VAL A 771 -15.69 -17.65 -5.34
C VAL A 771 -16.95 -16.86 -5.72
N PHE A 772 -17.32 -15.86 -4.92
CA PHE A 772 -18.43 -14.96 -5.21
C PHE A 772 -18.08 -14.06 -6.40
N ASP A 773 -18.97 -13.99 -7.40
CA ASP A 773 -18.76 -13.19 -8.60
C ASP A 773 -19.01 -11.70 -8.33
N LEU A 774 -17.95 -10.89 -8.46
CA LEU A 774 -17.95 -9.45 -8.23
C LEU A 774 -18.68 -8.64 -9.31
N THR A 775 -19.17 -9.27 -10.39
CA THR A 775 -20.15 -8.63 -11.30
C THR A 775 -21.49 -8.36 -10.60
N HIS A 776 -21.80 -9.11 -9.53
CA HIS A 776 -23.02 -8.97 -8.75
C HIS A 776 -22.77 -8.11 -7.48
N PRO A 777 -23.71 -7.22 -7.11
CA PRO A 777 -23.52 -6.35 -5.95
C PRO A 777 -23.56 -7.15 -4.64
N ILE A 778 -22.49 -7.02 -3.81
CA ILE A 778 -22.38 -7.70 -2.52
C ILE A 778 -23.40 -7.14 -1.51
N THR A 779 -24.53 -7.83 -1.44
CA THR A 779 -25.68 -7.56 -0.56
C THR A 779 -26.02 -8.79 0.27
N PRO A 780 -26.70 -8.67 1.43
CA PRO A 780 -27.06 -9.82 2.24
C PRO A 780 -27.81 -10.90 1.46
N ALA A 781 -28.78 -10.52 0.63
CA ALA A 781 -29.55 -11.44 -0.21
C ALA A 781 -28.67 -12.18 -1.26
N SER A 782 -27.79 -11.47 -1.96
CA SER A 782 -26.90 -12.10 -2.96
C SER A 782 -25.92 -13.10 -2.35
N VAL A 783 -25.32 -12.76 -1.19
CA VAL A 783 -24.36 -13.63 -0.50
C VAL A 783 -25.08 -14.81 0.16
N ILE A 784 -26.30 -14.61 0.70
CA ILE A 784 -27.16 -15.71 1.18
C ILE A 784 -27.47 -16.68 0.04
N SER A 785 -27.92 -16.18 -1.11
CA SER A 785 -28.23 -17.00 -2.30
C SER A 785 -27.01 -17.80 -2.78
N PHE A 786 -25.84 -17.15 -2.83
CA PHE A 786 -24.57 -17.78 -3.17
C PHE A 786 -24.21 -18.94 -2.22
N ILE A 787 -24.28 -18.74 -0.90
CA ILE A 787 -24.01 -19.80 0.09
C ILE A 787 -25.07 -20.90 -0.01
N MET A 788 -26.35 -20.56 -0.19
CA MET A 788 -27.44 -21.53 -0.33
C MET A 788 -27.26 -22.51 -1.49
N ALA A 789 -26.57 -22.10 -2.56
CA ALA A 789 -26.27 -22.99 -3.68
C ALA A 789 -25.49 -24.25 -3.24
N ASP A 790 -24.56 -24.11 -2.30
CA ASP A 790 -23.70 -25.21 -1.83
C ASP A 790 -24.26 -25.91 -0.57
N LEU A 791 -25.30 -25.35 0.06
CA LEU A 791 -26.02 -25.96 1.17
C LEU A 791 -26.96 -27.10 0.71
N GLY A 792 -26.91 -28.24 1.41
CA GLY A 792 -27.84 -29.35 1.18
C GLY A 792 -29.28 -29.06 1.61
N PRO A 793 -30.29 -29.84 1.14
CA PRO A 793 -31.71 -29.52 1.30
C PRO A 793 -32.18 -29.25 2.74
N ARG A 794 -31.66 -30.01 3.72
CA ARG A 794 -32.00 -29.78 5.16
C ARG A 794 -31.58 -28.39 5.63
N HIS A 795 -30.38 -27.94 5.26
CA HIS A 795 -29.86 -26.63 5.68
C HIS A 795 -30.59 -25.48 4.97
N ARG A 796 -30.93 -25.64 3.69
CA ARG A 796 -31.80 -24.70 2.95
C ARG A 796 -33.17 -24.56 3.63
N LEU A 797 -33.77 -25.68 4.06
CA LEU A 797 -35.04 -25.69 4.75
C LEU A 797 -34.95 -25.04 6.15
N THR A 798 -33.94 -25.36 6.96
CA THR A 798 -33.70 -24.69 8.24
C THR A 798 -33.57 -23.17 8.09
N LEU A 799 -32.84 -22.70 7.07
CA LEU A 799 -32.70 -21.28 6.78
C LEU A 799 -34.02 -20.64 6.33
N ALA A 800 -34.77 -21.28 5.44
CA ALA A 800 -36.07 -20.79 5.00
C ALA A 800 -37.08 -20.65 6.15
N LEU A 801 -37.08 -21.60 7.09
CA LEU A 801 -37.91 -21.55 8.30
C LEU A 801 -37.49 -20.41 9.24
N HIS A 802 -36.19 -20.22 9.48
CA HIS A 802 -35.70 -19.09 10.29
C HIS A 802 -35.87 -17.72 9.63
N ALA A 803 -35.95 -17.66 8.29
CA ALA A 803 -36.27 -16.44 7.55
C ALA A 803 -37.78 -16.15 7.46
N CYS A 804 -38.63 -17.10 7.84
CA CYS A 804 -40.09 -16.93 7.85
C CYS A 804 -40.57 -16.31 9.16
N GLY A 805 -41.52 -15.37 9.08
CA GLY A 805 -42.22 -14.82 10.25
C GLY A 805 -43.17 -15.84 10.90
N GLU A 806 -43.65 -15.53 12.10
CA GLU A 806 -44.40 -16.44 12.98
C GLU A 806 -45.59 -17.12 12.26
N GLN A 807 -46.43 -16.35 11.55
CA GLN A 807 -47.58 -16.88 10.79
C GLN A 807 -47.19 -17.93 9.72
N CYS A 808 -46.00 -17.80 9.11
CA CYS A 808 -45.48 -18.82 8.19
C CYS A 808 -45.01 -20.06 8.95
N GLN A 809 -44.37 -19.90 10.11
CA GLN A 809 -43.91 -21.02 10.93
C GLN A 809 -45.11 -21.82 11.49
N GLU A 810 -46.17 -21.16 11.93
CA GLU A 810 -47.43 -21.77 12.36
C GLU A 810 -48.12 -22.52 11.21
N GLY A 811 -48.26 -21.89 10.04
CA GLY A 811 -48.85 -22.53 8.86
C GLY A 811 -48.09 -23.77 8.41
N VAL A 812 -46.75 -23.73 8.42
CA VAL A 812 -45.90 -24.88 8.10
C VAL A 812 -45.97 -25.97 9.18
N LEU A 813 -46.10 -25.62 10.46
CA LEU A 813 -46.34 -26.59 11.53
C LEU A 813 -47.67 -27.34 11.36
N HIS A 814 -48.74 -26.60 11.05
CA HIS A 814 -50.09 -27.13 10.83
C HIS A 814 -50.13 -28.09 9.62
N GLU A 815 -49.62 -27.67 8.46
CA GLU A 815 -49.53 -28.53 7.27
C GLU A 815 -48.61 -29.75 7.51
N ALA A 816 -47.50 -29.59 8.23
CA ALA A 816 -46.64 -30.71 8.61
C ALA A 816 -47.34 -31.70 9.56
N ALA A 817 -48.25 -31.23 10.42
CA ALA A 817 -49.06 -32.08 11.29
C ALA A 817 -50.08 -32.90 10.49
N ILE A 818 -50.88 -32.26 9.63
CA ILE A 818 -51.84 -32.94 8.73
C ILE A 818 -51.12 -33.92 7.80
N ALA A 819 -49.98 -33.53 7.22
CA ALA A 819 -49.18 -34.42 6.39
C ALA A 819 -48.64 -35.62 7.18
N SER A 820 -48.18 -35.41 8.43
CA SER A 820 -47.65 -36.49 9.28
C SER A 820 -48.74 -37.48 9.69
N THR A 821 -49.93 -37.03 10.11
CA THR A 821 -51.06 -37.92 10.47
C THR A 821 -51.58 -38.69 9.24
N THR A 822 -51.76 -38.01 8.10
CA THR A 822 -52.15 -38.63 6.82
C THR A 822 -51.16 -39.72 6.41
N LEU A 823 -49.86 -39.47 6.56
CA LEU A 823 -48.82 -40.41 6.16
C LEU A 823 -48.70 -41.59 7.13
N GLN A 824 -48.90 -41.37 8.44
CA GLN A 824 -49.02 -42.46 9.43
C GLN A 824 -50.22 -43.37 9.14
N HIS A 825 -51.37 -42.79 8.76
CA HIS A 825 -52.53 -43.56 8.32
C HIS A 825 -52.22 -44.39 7.06
N ASN A 826 -51.62 -43.77 6.03
CA ASN A 826 -51.24 -44.44 4.79
C ASN A 826 -50.22 -45.57 5.00
N ILE A 827 -49.23 -45.38 5.88
CA ILE A 827 -48.28 -46.43 6.29
C ILE A 827 -49.03 -47.59 6.97
N THR A 828 -49.99 -47.29 7.85
CA THR A 828 -50.78 -48.30 8.56
C THR A 828 -51.65 -49.12 7.62
N VAL A 829 -52.41 -48.46 6.74
CA VAL A 829 -53.23 -49.10 5.69
C VAL A 829 -52.36 -49.94 4.74
N SER A 830 -51.21 -49.43 4.33
CA SER A 830 -50.27 -50.15 3.46
C SER A 830 -49.62 -51.35 4.16
N THR A 831 -49.37 -51.26 5.45
CA THR A 831 -48.85 -52.38 6.27
C THR A 831 -49.91 -53.48 6.43
N LEU A 832 -51.18 -53.12 6.68
CA LEU A 832 -52.30 -54.07 6.70
C LEU A 832 -52.53 -54.73 5.33
N ARG A 833 -52.40 -53.97 4.23
CA ARG A 833 -52.42 -54.52 2.86
C ARG A 833 -51.25 -55.49 2.63
N LEU A 834 -50.05 -55.16 3.11
CA LEU A 834 -48.86 -56.01 3.01
C LEU A 834 -49.01 -57.32 3.81
N GLN A 835 -49.59 -57.27 5.02
CA GLN A 835 -49.91 -58.46 5.81
C GLN A 835 -50.88 -59.40 5.06
N ARG A 836 -51.99 -58.86 4.53
CA ARG A 836 -52.95 -59.64 3.73
C ARG A 836 -52.31 -60.26 2.47
N VAL A 837 -51.37 -59.57 1.84
CA VAL A 837 -50.60 -60.11 0.70
C VAL A 837 -49.58 -61.16 1.13
N LEU A 838 -48.96 -61.02 2.31
CA LEU A 838 -48.07 -62.03 2.90
C LEU A 838 -48.82 -63.31 3.26
N GLU A 839 -49.98 -63.21 3.93
CA GLU A 839 -50.84 -64.37 4.23
C GLU A 839 -51.27 -65.11 2.96
N ARG A 840 -51.67 -64.37 1.91
CA ARG A 840 -52.02 -64.95 0.61
C ARG A 840 -50.81 -65.57 -0.09
N LEU A 841 -49.61 -65.00 0.04
CA LEU A 841 -48.38 -65.61 -0.46
C LEU A 841 -48.02 -66.91 0.25
N VAL A 842 -48.17 -66.96 1.58
CA VAL A 842 -47.93 -68.18 2.37
C VAL A 842 -48.94 -69.28 2.02
N LYS A 843 -50.21 -68.93 1.87
CA LYS A 843 -51.28 -69.86 1.45
C LYS A 843 -51.19 -70.27 -0.02
N ALA A 844 -50.42 -69.56 -0.84
CA ALA A 844 -50.20 -69.85 -2.27
C ALA A 844 -48.79 -70.36 -2.56
N VAL A 845 -48.02 -70.81 -1.56
CA VAL A 845 -46.78 -71.56 -1.80
C VAL A 845 -47.16 -72.94 -2.37
N PRO A 846 -46.70 -73.32 -3.57
CA PRO A 846 -46.98 -74.65 -4.10
C PRO A 846 -46.32 -75.74 -3.25
N SER A 847 -47.10 -76.71 -2.80
CA SER A 847 -46.56 -78.01 -2.36
C SER A 847 -46.00 -78.74 -3.58
N SER A 848 -44.85 -79.39 -3.44
CA SER A 848 -44.06 -79.91 -4.56
C SER A 848 -44.59 -81.20 -5.22
N GLN A 849 -45.87 -81.54 -5.02
CA GLN A 849 -46.45 -82.85 -5.36
C GLN A 849 -47.92 -82.75 -5.83
N ALA A 850 -48.16 -82.07 -6.95
CA ALA A 850 -49.37 -82.19 -7.76
C ALA A 850 -49.04 -81.93 -9.24
N ALA A 851 -49.69 -82.63 -10.18
CA ALA A 851 -49.27 -82.66 -11.58
C ALA A 851 -50.26 -81.95 -12.54
N THR A 852 -49.67 -81.17 -13.46
CA THR A 852 -50.18 -80.79 -14.80
C THR A 852 -51.49 -79.98 -14.93
N ASP A 853 -51.50 -79.14 -15.96
CA ASP A 853 -52.63 -78.39 -16.57
C ASP A 853 -53.42 -77.35 -15.76
N LEU A 854 -53.34 -77.30 -14.42
CA LEU A 854 -53.89 -76.16 -13.64
C LEU A 854 -52.85 -75.07 -13.29
N HIS A 855 -51.57 -75.38 -13.47
CA HIS A 855 -50.49 -74.73 -12.72
C HIS A 855 -50.10 -73.33 -13.21
N GLU A 856 -50.29 -73.01 -14.49
CA GLU A 856 -49.84 -71.73 -15.05
C GLU A 856 -50.63 -70.53 -14.49
N HIS A 857 -51.93 -70.69 -14.24
CA HIS A 857 -52.75 -69.65 -13.62
C HIS A 857 -52.33 -69.39 -12.17
N GLU A 858 -51.98 -70.45 -11.42
CA GLU A 858 -51.50 -70.36 -10.04
C GLU A 858 -50.13 -69.68 -9.97
N GLN A 859 -49.19 -70.03 -10.86
CA GLN A 859 -47.89 -69.36 -10.96
C GLN A 859 -48.04 -67.87 -11.31
N ARG A 860 -48.85 -67.53 -12.32
CA ARG A 860 -49.19 -66.13 -12.66
C ARG A 860 -49.81 -65.39 -11.46
N HIS A 861 -50.64 -66.05 -10.65
CA HIS A 861 -51.25 -65.47 -9.45
C HIS A 861 -50.24 -65.27 -8.31
N TYR A 862 -49.38 -66.25 -8.04
CA TYR A 862 -48.27 -66.15 -7.08
C TYR A 862 -47.31 -65.01 -7.44
N GLU A 863 -46.96 -64.86 -8.72
CA GLU A 863 -46.13 -63.75 -9.17
C GLU A 863 -46.81 -62.38 -9.01
N ARG A 864 -48.11 -62.26 -9.32
CA ARG A 864 -48.87 -61.03 -9.08
C ARG A 864 -48.81 -60.62 -7.60
N LEU A 865 -48.99 -61.58 -6.68
CA LEU A 865 -48.85 -61.35 -5.24
C LEU A 865 -47.40 -60.99 -4.84
N ARG A 866 -46.39 -61.66 -5.42
CA ARG A 866 -44.97 -61.37 -5.16
C ARG A 866 -44.58 -59.96 -5.61
N ARG A 867 -45.05 -59.53 -6.78
CA ARG A 867 -44.89 -58.16 -7.32
C ARG A 867 -45.65 -57.12 -6.47
N ALA A 868 -46.83 -57.47 -5.95
CA ALA A 868 -47.56 -56.61 -5.01
C ALA A 868 -46.82 -56.43 -3.67
N LYS A 869 -46.26 -57.51 -3.09
CA LYS A 869 -45.40 -57.46 -1.90
C LYS A 869 -44.22 -56.50 -2.09
N THR A 870 -43.47 -56.61 -3.18
CA THR A 870 -42.30 -55.75 -3.42
C THR A 870 -42.67 -54.28 -3.63
N ARG A 871 -43.80 -54.01 -4.31
CA ARG A 871 -44.33 -52.65 -4.46
C ARG A 871 -44.70 -52.03 -3.10
N LEU A 872 -45.49 -52.72 -2.29
CA LEU A 872 -45.90 -52.25 -0.95
C LEU A 872 -44.70 -52.04 -0.01
N MET A 873 -43.68 -52.91 -0.05
CA MET A 873 -42.46 -52.70 0.73
C MET A 873 -41.63 -51.49 0.28
N LYS A 874 -41.57 -51.19 -1.04
CA LYS A 874 -40.91 -49.97 -1.55
C LYS A 874 -41.68 -48.73 -1.08
N ASP A 875 -43.00 -48.72 -1.24
CA ASP A 875 -43.89 -47.62 -0.87
C ASP A 875 -43.80 -47.29 0.63
N ILE A 876 -43.98 -48.29 1.52
CA ILE A 876 -43.83 -48.10 2.98
C ILE A 876 -42.45 -47.55 3.34
N LYS A 877 -41.37 -47.95 2.65
CA LYS A 877 -40.02 -47.42 2.88
C LYS A 877 -39.88 -45.96 2.44
N THR A 878 -40.52 -45.57 1.33
CA THR A 878 -40.58 -44.17 0.87
C THR A 878 -41.43 -43.30 1.81
N GLN A 879 -42.60 -43.79 2.23
CA GLN A 879 -43.47 -43.09 3.17
C GLN A 879 -42.79 -42.89 4.53
N ARG A 880 -42.08 -43.89 5.07
CA ARG A 880 -41.30 -43.74 6.31
C ARG A 880 -40.22 -42.66 6.20
N LYS A 881 -39.48 -42.59 5.08
CA LYS A 881 -38.53 -41.49 4.83
C LYS A 881 -39.18 -40.10 4.79
N LYS A 882 -40.36 -39.98 4.18
CA LYS A 882 -41.13 -38.73 4.17
C LYS A 882 -41.61 -38.36 5.59
N LEU A 883 -42.04 -39.34 6.39
CA LEU A 883 -42.43 -39.15 7.80
C LEU A 883 -41.24 -38.70 8.68
N GLU A 884 -40.07 -39.31 8.51
CA GLU A 884 -38.82 -38.90 9.17
C GLU A 884 -38.46 -37.44 8.86
N HIS A 885 -38.74 -36.97 7.65
CA HIS A 885 -38.50 -35.57 7.25
C HIS A 885 -39.50 -34.60 7.88
N LEU A 886 -40.81 -34.92 7.85
CA LEU A 886 -41.85 -34.11 8.50
C LEU A 886 -41.63 -33.98 10.02
N ASN A 887 -41.29 -35.09 10.68
CA ASN A 887 -40.98 -35.10 12.11
C ASN A 887 -39.70 -34.29 12.44
N HIS A 888 -38.76 -34.16 11.49
CA HIS A 888 -37.59 -33.29 11.64
C HIS A 888 -37.95 -31.80 11.53
N ILE A 889 -38.84 -31.43 10.60
CA ILE A 889 -39.39 -30.06 10.48
C ILE A 889 -40.10 -29.66 11.77
N GLN A 890 -41.01 -30.50 12.26
CA GLN A 890 -41.70 -30.27 13.53
C GLN A 890 -40.71 -30.10 14.69
N LYS A 891 -39.65 -30.91 14.77
CA LYS A 891 -38.62 -30.80 15.83
C LYS A 891 -37.74 -29.55 15.73
N LEU A 892 -37.60 -28.94 14.56
CA LEU A 892 -36.94 -27.64 14.40
C LEU A 892 -37.86 -26.51 14.91
N LEU A 893 -39.14 -26.56 14.53
CA LEU A 893 -40.14 -25.54 14.84
C LEU A 893 -40.77 -25.68 16.25
N SER A 894 -40.61 -26.81 16.93
CA SER A 894 -41.12 -27.03 18.31
C SER A 894 -40.21 -26.48 19.42
N ARG A 895 -39.24 -25.63 19.09
CA ARG A 895 -38.33 -25.00 20.06
C ARG A 895 -38.83 -23.67 20.67
N PRO A 896 -39.76 -22.91 20.06
CA PRO A 896 -40.38 -21.73 20.71
C PRO A 896 -41.81 -21.98 21.25
N LEU A 897 -42.48 -23.07 20.86
CA LEU A 897 -43.93 -23.25 21.08
C LEU A 897 -44.26 -24.27 22.18
N ASN A 898 -45.28 -23.94 22.98
CA ASN A 898 -45.74 -24.78 24.10
C ASN A 898 -46.31 -26.13 23.63
N GLN A 899 -46.03 -27.17 24.41
CA GLN A 899 -46.46 -28.55 24.15
C GLN A 899 -47.97 -28.69 23.93
N GLU A 900 -48.79 -27.91 24.64
CA GLU A 900 -50.26 -27.91 24.58
C GLU A 900 -50.80 -27.50 23.21
N ALA A 901 -50.16 -26.53 22.53
CA ALA A 901 -50.56 -26.10 21.19
C ALA A 901 -50.30 -27.22 20.15
N LEU A 902 -49.20 -27.97 20.32
CA LEU A 902 -48.85 -29.12 19.47
C LEU A 902 -49.86 -30.27 19.59
N ASP A 903 -50.41 -30.50 20.78
CA ASP A 903 -51.45 -31.52 20.99
C ASP A 903 -52.86 -31.02 20.59
N SER A 904 -53.15 -29.71 20.71
CA SER A 904 -54.37 -29.09 20.14
C SER A 904 -54.42 -29.22 18.61
N MET A 905 -53.35 -28.83 17.91
CA MET A 905 -53.25 -28.95 16.45
C MET A 905 -53.34 -30.40 15.95
N ARG A 906 -52.91 -31.39 16.76
CA ARG A 906 -53.09 -32.82 16.44
C ARG A 906 -54.56 -33.24 16.48
N VAL A 907 -55.35 -32.71 17.40
CA VAL A 907 -56.80 -32.98 17.49
C VAL A 907 -57.54 -32.34 16.31
N GLU A 908 -57.20 -31.10 15.94
CA GLU A 908 -57.76 -30.46 14.74
C GLU A 908 -57.36 -31.20 13.45
N SER A 909 -56.09 -31.59 13.32
CA SER A 909 -55.59 -32.41 12.20
C SER A 909 -56.32 -33.75 12.10
N PHE A 910 -56.69 -34.36 13.23
CA PHE A 910 -57.46 -35.61 13.28
C PHE A 910 -58.92 -35.38 12.84
N ASN A 911 -59.56 -34.32 13.32
CA ASN A 911 -60.92 -33.94 12.93
C ASN A 911 -61.02 -33.63 11.43
N TYR A 912 -60.09 -32.86 10.87
CA TYR A 912 -60.00 -32.59 9.43
C TYR A 912 -59.81 -33.87 8.60
N LEU A 913 -59.01 -34.82 9.09
CA LEU A 913 -58.83 -36.12 8.42
C LEU A 913 -60.15 -36.91 8.41
N MET A 914 -60.91 -36.89 9.50
CA MET A 914 -62.22 -37.54 9.59
C MET A 914 -63.28 -36.88 8.69
N GLU A 915 -63.25 -35.55 8.56
CA GLU A 915 -64.13 -34.78 7.66
C GLU A 915 -63.80 -35.07 6.18
N LYS A 916 -62.53 -35.23 5.82
CA LYS A 916 -62.14 -35.65 4.46
C LYS A 916 -62.41 -37.13 4.16
N LEU A 917 -62.60 -37.96 5.17
CA LEU A 917 -62.94 -39.39 5.03
C LEU A 917 -64.45 -39.66 4.95
N SER A 918 -65.30 -38.65 5.19
CA SER A 918 -66.77 -38.78 5.08
C SER A 918 -67.35 -38.23 3.77
N ALA A 919 -66.54 -37.58 2.93
CA ALA A 919 -66.96 -36.95 1.67
C ALA A 919 -66.63 -37.80 0.43
N ASP A 920 -67.52 -38.73 0.08
CA ASP A 920 -67.44 -39.55 -1.16
C ASP A 920 -68.58 -39.15 -2.15
N PRO A 921 -68.35 -39.07 -3.48
CA PRO A 921 -69.20 -38.23 -4.34
C PRO A 921 -70.26 -38.96 -5.18
N SER A 922 -71.54 -38.60 -5.03
CA SER A 922 -72.57 -38.85 -6.07
C SER A 922 -73.78 -37.89 -6.03
N SER A 923 -73.89 -37.06 -7.07
CA SER A 923 -75.08 -36.53 -7.79
C SER A 923 -76.49 -36.50 -7.15
N SER A 924 -77.35 -35.49 -7.38
CA SER A 924 -77.23 -34.17 -8.03
C SER A 924 -78.57 -33.39 -8.01
N SER A 925 -78.55 -32.08 -8.35
CA SER A 925 -79.62 -31.30 -9.05
C SER A 925 -81.01 -31.08 -8.39
N SER A 926 -81.73 -29.95 -8.61
CA SER A 926 -81.40 -28.62 -9.19
C SER A 926 -82.58 -27.63 -9.13
N SER A 927 -82.30 -26.34 -8.88
CA SER A 927 -83.09 -25.14 -9.29
C SER A 927 -82.19 -23.89 -9.12
N SER A 928 -81.86 -23.05 -10.12
CA SER A 928 -82.67 -22.18 -11.02
C SER A 928 -83.28 -20.96 -10.29
N SER A 929 -83.14 -19.70 -10.72
CA SER A 929 -82.62 -19.10 -11.97
C SER A 929 -82.36 -17.57 -11.83
N SER A 930 -81.92 -16.91 -12.94
CA SER A 930 -82.11 -15.46 -13.27
C SER A 930 -81.39 -14.38 -12.42
N SER A 931 -80.99 -13.19 -12.92
CA SER A 931 -80.86 -12.66 -14.31
C SER A 931 -80.11 -11.30 -14.36
N SER A 932 -79.82 -10.81 -15.58
CA SER A 932 -79.71 -9.39 -16.04
C SER A 932 -78.51 -8.49 -15.67
N SER A 933 -78.13 -7.62 -16.64
CA SER A 933 -77.23 -6.44 -16.62
C SER A 933 -75.75 -6.64 -16.25
N SER A 934 -74.71 -6.19 -16.98
CA SER A 934 -74.42 -4.96 -17.77
C SER A 934 -74.08 -3.72 -16.90
N SER A 935 -72.97 -3.00 -17.08
CA SER A 935 -71.86 -3.14 -18.05
C SER A 935 -70.66 -2.24 -17.73
N SER A 936 -69.42 -2.74 -17.88
CA SER A 936 -68.25 -1.91 -18.21
C SER A 936 -67.09 -2.72 -18.85
N SER A 937 -66.31 -2.00 -19.66
CA SER A 937 -65.10 -2.33 -20.45
C SER A 937 -63.88 -2.77 -19.63
N SER A 938 -62.85 -3.46 -20.17
CA SER A 938 -62.62 -4.03 -21.52
C SER A 938 -61.35 -4.89 -21.59
N SER A 939 -61.26 -5.74 -22.65
CA SER A 939 -60.03 -6.27 -23.32
C SER A 939 -59.05 -7.16 -22.52
N SER A 940 -58.51 -8.26 -23.08
CA SER A 940 -58.78 -8.95 -24.36
C SER A 940 -58.07 -10.31 -24.45
N SER A 941 -58.62 -11.22 -25.28
CA SER A 941 -57.97 -12.36 -25.99
C SER A 941 -57.05 -13.34 -25.23
N SER A 942 -57.31 -14.66 -25.15
CA SER A 942 -57.57 -15.68 -26.21
C SER A 942 -56.31 -16.01 -27.07
N SER A 943 -56.01 -17.25 -27.49
CA SER A 943 -56.61 -18.58 -27.24
C SER A 943 -55.77 -19.72 -27.89
N SER A 944 -56.20 -20.97 -27.70
CA SER A 944 -56.26 -22.04 -28.73
C SER A 944 -54.99 -22.55 -29.46
N SER A 945 -54.50 -23.72 -29.01
CA SER A 945 -54.34 -24.99 -29.76
C SER A 945 -53.58 -25.11 -31.10
N SER A 946 -52.99 -26.31 -31.32
CA SER A 946 -52.48 -26.90 -32.60
C SER A 946 -51.11 -26.37 -33.10
N SER A 947 -50.28 -27.12 -33.86
CA SER A 947 -50.12 -28.58 -34.06
C SER A 947 -48.83 -28.91 -34.86
N SER A 948 -48.30 -30.14 -34.74
CA SER A 948 -47.14 -30.69 -35.50
C SER A 948 -45.77 -30.03 -35.20
N SER A 949 -44.59 -30.62 -35.46
CA SER A 949 -44.20 -31.92 -36.04
C SER A 949 -42.93 -32.45 -35.32
N SER A 950 -42.84 -33.73 -34.92
CA SER A 950 -42.17 -34.83 -35.65
C SER A 950 -40.64 -34.76 -35.77
N GLN A 951 -39.90 -35.34 -34.82
CA GLN A 951 -38.79 -36.27 -35.10
C GLN A 951 -38.31 -37.06 -33.86
N GLU A 952 -38.04 -38.35 -34.08
CA GLU A 952 -37.44 -39.36 -33.18
C GLU A 952 -36.25 -39.98 -33.95
N PRO A 953 -35.39 -40.85 -33.37
CA PRO A 953 -35.04 -41.04 -31.95
C PRO A 953 -33.52 -41.19 -31.70
N SER A 954 -33.06 -41.13 -30.43
CA SER A 954 -31.87 -41.90 -29.98
C SER A 954 -31.80 -42.05 -28.45
N ASN A 955 -31.58 -43.28 -27.99
CA ASN A 955 -31.61 -43.69 -26.57
C ASN A 955 -30.55 -43.06 -25.67
N SER A 956 -30.92 -42.78 -24.41
CA SER A 956 -30.11 -43.18 -23.24
C SER A 956 -30.94 -43.12 -21.95
N ASP A 957 -30.99 -44.21 -21.17
CA ASP A 957 -31.63 -44.24 -19.86
C ASP A 957 -30.90 -43.37 -18.82
N THR A 958 -31.64 -42.56 -18.06
CA THR A 958 -31.38 -42.36 -16.62
C THR A 958 -32.58 -41.73 -15.93
N ALA A 959 -33.26 -42.49 -15.06
CA ALA A 959 -34.37 -41.99 -14.27
C ALA A 959 -33.90 -41.45 -12.92
N HIS A 960 -34.16 -40.17 -12.66
CA HIS A 960 -34.15 -39.60 -11.31
C HIS A 960 -35.32 -38.62 -11.14
N GLU A 961 -36.38 -39.09 -10.48
CA GLU A 961 -37.49 -38.24 -10.01
C GLU A 961 -37.01 -37.22 -8.97
N GLU A 962 -37.71 -36.08 -8.93
CA GLU A 962 -37.40 -34.90 -8.11
C GLU A 962 -37.67 -35.12 -6.60
N LEU A 963 -37.04 -34.27 -5.77
CA LEU A 963 -37.27 -34.15 -4.32
C LEU A 963 -36.93 -32.73 -3.84
#